data_AF-A0BI88-F1
#
_entry.id   AF-A0BI88-F1
#
_cell.length_a   1.000
_cell.length_b   1.000
_cell.length_c   1.000
_cell.angle_alpha   90.00
_cell.angle_beta   90.00
_cell.angle_gamma   90.00
#
_symmetry.space_group_name_H-M   'P 1'
#
loop_
_entity.id
_entity.type
_entity.pdbx_description
1 polymer ?
#
loop_
_entity_poly.entity_id
_entity_poly.type
_entity_poly.pdbx_seq_one_letter_code
_entity_poly.pdbx_strand_id
1 'polypeptide(L)'
;KFSLKSQQLLCLFKRKFLEAKFSISLHQDKAMLKSALEKTTRIFTLLYFKIFLLCNKIYIEFLGKEYQTKLKIQSQINLSNFTSVTFTNIQFNFGENIYTSLDSTIINLYNLKQTLTLKIINCIFITENGLARNYTLQFNSNIPYSLIINNLILEKFRIFSSNLFQFEGQNNFQQNQVFLKKLTIRNSIFFNSTLFKFIALKNNLNFDSNFSDVEIIDTIFLQSSFILSNSLLNYTTGTVVFDNLRIKNIEMLFYSNFAQLPCVIFAKFETVQLENSRYFNNSRFYSSNKINIENCIINNTQIVDSNLIINDVDYSRSEQALFESSRIFIKSCNIINNYYNNHQQIILIKRYKEISDVYLLIEDFFLSNNRLTAKIQQSSISYYQSIIYFECQICLLQNIIISRGYGFPEISIPNSEILNIKNFTVSQDQRQMSKVLHTSMDCVKKFTIMDQYFILYIGQYKSVKIESFSILSCLSFNNAYIIFQGYDIMEASIDESIIIQNSKFLDNKLIITDSNKNAAIISITSSQSCVINISNSDFSNNHLNEYFQDSTSPSATVLYMSLQEGLTSIINCKFFNNLVTNSSDSIIYIKSSTLQLQNLQFTSSNIKFISNMSQSLIFPTIQNLGQIDFETAFPIKSKVEMDTLFSISLQGGGFYIATQGMSKILIQNSFFANTQTQLQSSVFSSGGCLYIDASLSQLIFSLINSSIDTSFAKQEGGGIVINPSEIYNRIELINLTIKDCFSIKYSFLAYSPNKVENLISNLKFQNINFYQTQNGLNSYLSLLEQLTNSQASQFINSNPLIFARFSNFTLNNCNFHSTYIQFLLQLDQVDNIILTDIKVINCSTFHSPLFKMNLRSEFAGQLRIYNLEFINVEQKQIAQDAACMLVDEELESEILCPKENQKDTLTIDETDFTLKRQHQLICNQILVFSNIESNFSLFEIDQLNSNQYIFVQHVKFSNTICETCQFGLMRILGFQQIEGQNMKFSYIEIRNCKCGNSGCLSIIKSTDVSSTLSSLSDNLRLLRQLDYDFLESKMNQQLSILKSTFINNSAQLGGSLYLN
;
A
#
# COMPACT_ATOMS: atom_id res chain seq x y z
N LYS A 1 -55.82 -35.95 41.60
CA LYS A 1 -56.80 -36.49 42.58
C LYS A 1 -57.88 -35.43 42.76
N PHE A 2 -59.09 -35.60 42.23
CA PHE A 2 -60.22 -34.72 42.54
C PHE A 2 -61.16 -35.47 43.48
N SER A 3 -61.32 -35.01 44.72
CA SER A 3 -62.51 -35.30 45.53
C SER A 3 -63.09 -33.97 45.96
N LEU A 4 -64.26 -33.60 45.45
CA LEU A 4 -65.02 -32.47 45.99
C LEU A 4 -66.52 -32.69 45.70
N LYS A 5 -67.31 -32.77 46.78
CA LYS A 5 -68.76 -32.93 46.76
C LYS A 5 -69.42 -31.62 46.27
N SER A 6 -70.36 -31.77 45.34
CA SER A 6 -70.90 -30.73 44.45
C SER A 6 -71.80 -29.67 45.09
N GLN A 7 -72.19 -29.78 46.36
CA GLN A 7 -73.21 -28.90 46.96
C GLN A 7 -72.68 -27.65 47.68
N GLN A 8 -71.38 -27.52 47.96
CA GLN A 8 -70.81 -26.32 48.60
C GLN A 8 -70.37 -25.20 47.62
N LEU A 9 -70.37 -25.47 46.30
CA LEU A 9 -69.90 -24.50 45.29
C LEU A 9 -70.86 -23.32 45.07
N LEU A 10 -72.16 -23.48 45.29
CA LEU A 10 -73.16 -22.44 44.98
C LEU A 10 -73.08 -21.18 45.87
N CYS A 11 -72.51 -21.27 47.09
CA CYS A 11 -72.30 -20.09 47.95
C CYS A 11 -70.97 -19.35 47.69
N LEU A 12 -69.99 -19.96 47.02
CA LEU A 12 -68.68 -19.32 46.74
C LEU A 12 -68.67 -18.47 45.46
N PHE A 13 -69.63 -18.65 44.54
CA PHE A 13 -69.66 -17.98 43.23
C PHE A 13 -70.22 -16.54 43.22
N LYS A 14 -70.47 -15.91 44.38
CA LYS A 14 -70.79 -14.46 44.45
C LYS A 14 -69.57 -13.55 44.56
N ARG A 15 -68.35 -14.08 44.74
CA ARG A 15 -67.10 -13.29 44.78
C ARG A 15 -66.36 -13.37 43.44
N LYS A 16 -65.93 -12.21 42.90
CA LYS A 16 -64.95 -12.17 41.79
C LYS A 16 -63.65 -12.82 42.26
N PHE A 17 -63.12 -13.78 41.51
CA PHE A 17 -61.83 -14.39 41.78
C PHE A 17 -60.76 -13.68 40.96
N LEU A 18 -59.59 -13.39 41.55
CA LEU A 18 -58.51 -12.74 40.82
C LEU A 18 -57.86 -13.69 39.81
N GLU A 19 -57.66 -14.96 40.19
CA GLU A 19 -56.92 -15.97 39.41
C GLU A 19 -57.49 -17.39 39.62
N ALA A 20 -57.38 -18.26 38.60
CA ALA A 20 -57.70 -19.69 38.67
C ALA A 20 -56.60 -20.53 38.00
N LYS A 21 -56.21 -21.67 38.58
CA LYS A 21 -55.12 -22.55 38.10
C LYS A 21 -55.58 -24.01 37.95
N PHE A 22 -55.32 -24.60 36.79
CA PHE A 22 -55.61 -26.00 36.47
C PHE A 22 -54.30 -26.76 36.20
N SER A 23 -54.05 -27.87 36.90
CA SER A 23 -52.85 -28.70 36.69
C SER A 23 -53.24 -30.13 36.29
N ILE A 24 -52.70 -30.61 35.18
CA ILE A 24 -52.91 -31.96 34.63
C ILE A 24 -51.58 -32.73 34.73
N SER A 25 -51.53 -33.72 35.62
CA SER A 25 -50.38 -34.62 35.75
C SER A 25 -50.47 -35.77 34.74
N LEU A 26 -49.44 -35.96 33.93
CA LEU A 26 -49.35 -37.00 32.91
C LEU A 26 -48.57 -38.21 33.47
N HIS A 27 -49.16 -39.41 33.42
CA HIS A 27 -48.54 -40.68 33.82
C HIS A 27 -48.46 -41.63 32.60
N GLN A 28 -47.39 -42.42 32.52
CA GLN A 28 -46.87 -43.14 31.33
C GLN A 28 -47.86 -43.85 30.38
N ASP A 29 -47.47 -43.87 29.09
CA ASP A 29 -47.63 -44.91 28.06
C ASP A 29 -48.99 -45.36 27.51
N LYS A 30 -50.09 -44.61 27.67
CA LYS A 30 -51.30 -44.89 26.86
C LYS A 30 -51.79 -43.69 26.07
N ALA A 31 -52.19 -43.99 24.83
CA ALA A 31 -52.74 -43.17 23.75
C ALA A 31 -54.04 -42.38 24.09
N MET A 32 -54.22 -41.98 25.34
CA MET A 32 -55.43 -41.37 25.86
C MET A 32 -55.31 -39.85 26.03
N LEU A 33 -54.50 -39.13 25.24
CA LEU A 33 -54.65 -37.67 25.23
C LEU A 33 -55.97 -37.25 24.58
N LYS A 34 -56.38 -37.89 23.48
CA LYS A 34 -57.68 -37.64 22.83
C LYS A 34 -58.84 -37.97 23.78
N SER A 35 -58.83 -39.17 24.39
CA SER A 35 -59.85 -39.56 25.37
C SER A 35 -59.82 -38.76 26.68
N ALA A 36 -58.65 -38.35 27.18
CA ALA A 36 -58.54 -37.56 28.40
C ALA A 36 -58.90 -36.10 28.14
N LEU A 37 -58.47 -35.48 27.02
CA LEU A 37 -58.89 -34.14 26.60
C LEU A 37 -60.37 -34.11 26.23
N GLU A 38 -60.94 -35.12 25.55
CA GLU A 38 -62.38 -35.19 25.22
C GLU A 38 -63.25 -35.47 26.47
N LYS A 39 -62.81 -36.31 27.42
CA LYS A 39 -63.53 -36.52 28.69
C LYS A 39 -63.36 -35.36 29.68
N THR A 40 -62.20 -34.71 29.72
CA THR A 40 -62.00 -33.51 30.56
C THR A 40 -62.66 -32.28 29.96
N THR A 41 -62.69 -32.09 28.64
CA THR A 41 -63.40 -30.96 27.97
C THR A 41 -64.90 -30.95 28.27
N ARG A 42 -65.54 -32.11 28.47
CA ARG A 42 -66.99 -32.19 28.81
C ARG A 42 -67.31 -31.80 30.26
N ILE A 43 -66.41 -32.09 31.21
CA ILE A 43 -66.51 -31.63 32.61
C ILE A 43 -66.00 -30.19 32.74
N PHE A 44 -64.99 -29.81 31.95
CA PHE A 44 -64.47 -28.45 31.86
C PHE A 44 -65.54 -27.51 31.32
N THR A 45 -66.18 -27.76 30.18
CA THR A 45 -67.09 -26.81 29.51
C THR A 45 -68.18 -26.21 30.44
N LEU A 46 -68.74 -27.00 31.36
CA LEU A 46 -69.77 -26.54 32.31
C LEU A 46 -69.22 -25.69 33.48
N LEU A 47 -68.04 -26.02 34.01
CA LEU A 47 -67.35 -25.23 35.06
C LEU A 47 -66.62 -24.01 34.47
N TYR A 48 -66.08 -24.18 33.27
CA TYR A 48 -65.29 -23.24 32.48
C TYR A 48 -66.10 -22.01 32.06
N PHE A 49 -67.34 -22.17 31.58
CA PHE A 49 -68.15 -21.00 31.18
C PHE A 49 -68.42 -20.05 32.35
N LYS A 50 -68.61 -20.58 33.57
CA LYS A 50 -68.87 -19.78 34.77
C LYS A 50 -67.60 -19.20 35.41
N ILE A 51 -66.49 -19.94 35.42
CA ILE A 51 -65.18 -19.46 35.93
C ILE A 51 -64.59 -18.43 34.96
N PHE A 52 -64.77 -18.61 33.65
CA PHE A 52 -64.28 -17.71 32.61
C PHE A 52 -64.87 -16.30 32.72
N LEU A 53 -66.17 -16.19 33.03
CA LEU A 53 -66.86 -14.91 33.27
C LEU A 53 -66.47 -14.22 34.58
N LEU A 54 -65.92 -14.95 35.56
CA LEU A 54 -65.68 -14.45 36.92
C LEU A 54 -64.21 -14.18 37.27
N CYS A 55 -63.26 -14.76 36.54
CA CYS A 55 -61.81 -14.63 36.82
C CYS A 55 -61.13 -13.71 35.82
N ASN A 56 -60.15 -12.90 36.26
CA ASN A 56 -59.31 -12.12 35.34
C ASN A 56 -58.21 -12.99 34.72
N LYS A 57 -57.52 -13.84 35.50
CA LYS A 57 -56.46 -14.72 35.01
C LYS A 57 -56.80 -16.20 35.17
N ILE A 58 -56.49 -17.01 34.16
CA ILE A 58 -56.78 -18.45 34.11
C ILE A 58 -55.55 -19.19 33.57
N TYR A 59 -55.04 -20.14 34.32
CA TYR A 59 -53.80 -20.87 34.03
C TYR A 59 -54.06 -22.36 33.82
N ILE A 60 -53.40 -22.97 32.83
CA ILE A 60 -53.35 -24.42 32.66
C ILE A 60 -51.89 -24.91 32.61
N GLU A 61 -51.58 -25.96 33.37
CA GLU A 61 -50.26 -26.58 33.43
C GLU A 61 -50.35 -28.09 33.15
N PHE A 62 -49.53 -28.57 32.22
CA PHE A 62 -49.31 -29.99 31.94
C PHE A 62 -47.98 -30.41 32.54
N LEU A 63 -48.04 -31.27 33.56
CA LEU A 63 -46.88 -31.67 34.36
C LEU A 63 -46.54 -33.15 34.09
N GLY A 64 -45.38 -33.38 33.47
CA GLY A 64 -44.75 -34.70 33.39
C GLY A 64 -43.99 -35.06 34.67
N LYS A 65 -43.61 -36.34 34.81
CA LYS A 65 -42.65 -36.77 35.84
C LYS A 65 -41.22 -36.49 35.35
N GLU A 66 -40.30 -36.21 36.26
CA GLU A 66 -38.88 -35.98 35.91
C GLU A 66 -38.34 -37.13 35.04
N TYR A 67 -37.68 -36.76 33.94
CA TYR A 67 -37.04 -37.63 32.93
C TYR A 67 -37.92 -38.72 32.29
N GLN A 68 -38.69 -38.35 31.23
CA GLN A 68 -39.30 -39.23 30.19
C GLN A 68 -40.83 -39.45 30.24
N THR A 69 -41.66 -38.43 30.55
CA THR A 69 -43.07 -38.50 30.11
C THR A 69 -43.16 -38.30 28.60
N LYS A 70 -43.29 -39.38 27.82
CA LYS A 70 -43.47 -39.36 26.36
C LYS A 70 -44.94 -39.14 25.98
N LEU A 71 -45.18 -38.20 25.08
CA LEU A 71 -46.50 -37.80 24.62
C LEU A 71 -46.53 -37.83 23.09
N LYS A 72 -47.28 -38.78 22.53
CA LYS A 72 -47.42 -38.93 21.08
C LYS A 72 -48.47 -37.94 20.55
N ILE A 73 -48.08 -37.05 19.63
CA ILE A 73 -48.97 -36.09 18.97
C ILE A 73 -49.32 -36.61 17.58
N GLN A 74 -50.59 -36.93 17.36
CA GLN A 74 -51.10 -37.50 16.10
C GLN A 74 -52.18 -36.62 15.44
N SER A 75 -52.72 -35.63 16.16
CA SER A 75 -53.76 -34.74 15.67
C SER A 75 -53.64 -33.35 16.31
N GLN A 76 -54.41 -32.40 15.79
CA GLN A 76 -54.51 -31.04 16.32
C GLN A 76 -54.90 -31.00 17.81
N ILE A 77 -54.27 -30.11 18.57
CA ILE A 77 -54.62 -29.80 19.97
C ILE A 77 -55.24 -28.39 20.02
N ASN A 78 -56.45 -28.28 20.56
CA ASN A 78 -57.14 -27.00 20.75
C ASN A 78 -57.21 -26.66 22.23
N LEU A 79 -56.56 -25.55 22.64
CA LEU A 79 -56.64 -24.99 23.99
C LEU A 79 -57.31 -23.62 23.89
N SER A 80 -58.34 -23.37 24.69
CA SER A 80 -59.05 -22.09 24.64
C SER A 80 -59.20 -21.38 26.00
N ASN A 81 -59.23 -20.04 25.94
CA ASN A 81 -59.47 -19.09 27.02
C ASN A 81 -58.57 -19.18 28.28
N PHE A 82 -57.28 -19.46 28.09
CA PHE A 82 -56.28 -19.42 29.16
C PHE A 82 -55.39 -18.18 29.03
N THR A 83 -55.16 -17.45 30.13
CA THR A 83 -54.15 -16.39 30.17
C THR A 83 -52.73 -16.94 30.28
N SER A 84 -52.54 -18.20 30.73
CA SER A 84 -51.27 -18.91 30.55
C SER A 84 -51.46 -20.41 30.32
N VAL A 85 -50.65 -20.97 29.41
CA VAL A 85 -50.55 -22.40 29.11
C VAL A 85 -49.11 -22.83 29.38
N THR A 86 -48.89 -23.84 30.23
CA THR A 86 -47.56 -24.32 30.60
C THR A 86 -47.40 -25.81 30.32
N PHE A 87 -46.29 -26.20 29.69
CA PHE A 87 -45.84 -27.59 29.55
C PHE A 87 -44.53 -27.77 30.34
N THR A 88 -44.45 -28.79 31.19
CA THR A 88 -43.26 -29.03 32.01
C THR A 88 -42.86 -30.50 32.03
N ASN A 89 -41.58 -30.80 31.76
CA ASN A 89 -41.00 -32.16 31.80
C ASN A 89 -41.67 -33.15 30.82
N ILE A 90 -41.93 -32.73 29.57
CA ILE A 90 -42.64 -33.55 28.56
C ILE A 90 -41.76 -33.79 27.33
N GLN A 91 -41.68 -35.04 26.88
CA GLN A 91 -41.13 -35.41 25.59
C GLN A 91 -42.28 -35.58 24.58
N PHE A 92 -42.35 -34.71 23.57
CA PHE A 92 -43.32 -34.76 22.48
C PHE A 92 -42.77 -35.61 21.33
N ASN A 93 -43.46 -36.71 21.03
CA ASN A 93 -43.16 -37.56 19.87
C ASN A 93 -44.17 -37.26 18.77
N PHE A 94 -43.73 -36.58 17.72
CA PHE A 94 -44.52 -36.34 16.52
C PHE A 94 -44.32 -37.55 15.58
N GLY A 95 -45.39 -38.25 15.23
CA GLY A 95 -45.33 -39.53 14.50
C GLY A 95 -46.17 -39.58 13.22
N GLU A 96 -45.98 -40.63 12.41
CA GLU A 96 -46.66 -40.87 11.13
C GLU A 96 -48.20 -40.81 11.23
N ASN A 97 -48.80 -39.92 10.45
CA ASN A 97 -50.18 -40.08 9.98
C ASN A 97 -50.15 -40.94 8.71
N ILE A 98 -50.71 -42.16 8.81
CA ILE A 98 -50.72 -43.13 7.70
C ILE A 98 -51.73 -42.72 6.60
N TYR A 99 -52.69 -41.83 6.89
CA TYR A 99 -53.74 -41.46 5.94
C TYR A 99 -53.80 -39.97 5.60
N THR A 100 -53.83 -39.74 4.28
CA THR A 100 -54.10 -38.55 3.49
C THR A 100 -54.98 -37.47 4.13
N SER A 101 -54.38 -36.37 4.56
CA SER A 101 -54.73 -35.01 4.14
C SER A 101 -53.54 -34.10 4.45
N LEU A 102 -53.45 -32.95 3.80
CA LEU A 102 -52.42 -31.92 4.03
C LEU A 102 -52.48 -31.30 5.45
N ASP A 103 -53.28 -31.85 6.36
CA ASP A 103 -53.48 -31.34 7.72
C ASP A 103 -52.51 -31.99 8.71
N SER A 104 -51.32 -31.42 8.69
CA SER A 104 -50.28 -31.54 9.70
C SER A 104 -50.75 -31.22 11.14
N THR A 105 -49.97 -31.65 12.12
CA THR A 105 -50.23 -31.41 13.55
C THR A 105 -50.12 -29.93 13.91
N ILE A 106 -51.22 -29.29 14.34
CA ILE A 106 -51.28 -27.88 14.76
C ILE A 106 -51.67 -27.80 16.25
N ILE A 107 -51.04 -26.91 17.02
CA ILE A 107 -51.48 -26.56 18.38
C ILE A 107 -52.15 -25.19 18.31
N ASN A 108 -53.49 -25.14 18.43
CA ASN A 108 -54.24 -23.90 18.45
C ASN A 108 -54.45 -23.39 19.88
N LEU A 109 -54.13 -22.12 20.08
CA LEU A 109 -54.34 -21.34 21.29
C LEU A 109 -55.40 -20.28 21.01
N TYR A 110 -56.66 -20.53 21.36
CA TYR A 110 -57.75 -19.60 21.09
C TYR A 110 -58.18 -18.87 22.37
N ASN A 111 -57.86 -17.60 22.52
CA ASN A 111 -58.20 -16.85 23.74
C ASN A 111 -59.07 -15.63 23.43
N LEU A 112 -60.16 -15.48 24.17
CA LEU A 112 -61.03 -14.30 24.13
C LEU A 112 -60.53 -13.15 25.01
N LYS A 113 -59.61 -13.42 25.95
CA LYS A 113 -58.98 -12.39 26.82
C LYS A 113 -57.74 -11.80 26.15
N GLN A 114 -57.47 -10.51 26.38
CA GLN A 114 -56.39 -9.78 25.70
C GLN A 114 -54.94 -10.14 26.12
N THR A 115 -54.72 -11.19 26.92
CA THR A 115 -53.37 -11.61 27.35
C THR A 115 -53.23 -13.14 27.34
N LEU A 116 -52.11 -13.64 26.81
CA LEU A 116 -51.74 -15.05 26.76
C LEU A 116 -50.23 -15.22 26.96
N THR A 117 -49.83 -16.14 27.85
CA THR A 117 -48.43 -16.55 28.03
C THR A 117 -48.27 -18.06 27.83
N LEU A 118 -47.51 -18.48 26.82
CA LEU A 118 -47.13 -19.88 26.61
C LEU A 118 -45.79 -20.17 27.29
N LYS A 119 -45.74 -21.18 28.17
CA LYS A 119 -44.53 -21.62 28.86
C LYS A 119 -44.17 -23.05 28.47
N ILE A 120 -42.92 -23.28 28.06
CA ILE A 120 -42.37 -24.60 27.74
C ILE A 120 -41.12 -24.81 28.60
N ILE A 121 -41.16 -25.75 29.54
CA ILE A 121 -40.12 -25.92 30.56
C ILE A 121 -39.62 -27.37 30.54
N ASN A 122 -38.31 -27.59 30.34
CA ASN A 122 -37.68 -28.92 30.31
C ASN A 122 -38.39 -29.90 29.34
N CYS A 123 -38.64 -29.47 28.11
CA CYS A 123 -39.36 -30.28 27.12
C CYS A 123 -38.42 -30.80 26.02
N ILE A 124 -38.78 -31.92 25.39
CA ILE A 124 -38.04 -32.50 24.27
C ILE A 124 -39.00 -32.74 23.10
N PHE A 125 -38.69 -32.28 21.88
CA PHE A 125 -39.48 -32.55 20.68
C PHE A 125 -38.70 -33.49 19.76
N ILE A 126 -39.30 -34.61 19.35
CA ILE A 126 -38.70 -35.58 18.43
C ILE A 126 -39.67 -36.03 17.34
N THR A 127 -39.14 -36.45 16.19
CA THR A 127 -39.89 -37.18 15.16
C THR A 127 -39.41 -38.64 15.07
N GLU A 128 -40.29 -39.62 15.32
CA GLU A 128 -39.94 -41.06 15.28
C GLU A 128 -39.90 -41.61 13.83
N ASN A 129 -38.95 -42.50 13.54
CA ASN A 129 -38.80 -43.28 12.28
C ASN A 129 -38.91 -42.46 10.98
N GLY A 130 -37.91 -41.62 10.74
CA GLY A 130 -37.77 -40.90 9.47
C GLY A 130 -37.59 -41.85 8.30
N LEU A 131 -38.29 -41.57 7.19
CA LEU A 131 -37.68 -41.49 5.85
C LEU A 131 -38.56 -40.93 4.71
N ALA A 132 -39.86 -40.60 4.83
CA ALA A 132 -40.60 -40.19 3.61
C ALA A 132 -41.82 -39.24 3.67
N ARG A 133 -42.14 -38.50 4.75
CA ARG A 133 -43.32 -37.60 4.74
C ARG A 133 -43.09 -36.22 5.39
N ASN A 134 -43.72 -35.21 4.80
CA ASN A 134 -43.68 -33.80 5.20
C ASN A 134 -44.49 -33.58 6.47
N TYR A 135 -43.84 -33.39 7.62
CA TYR A 135 -44.49 -33.02 8.88
C TYR A 135 -44.50 -31.49 9.03
N THR A 136 -45.66 -30.88 9.28
CA THR A 136 -45.70 -29.47 9.72
C THR A 136 -46.14 -29.38 11.20
N LEU A 137 -45.62 -28.38 11.92
CA LEU A 137 -45.95 -28.10 13.33
C LEU A 137 -45.98 -26.60 13.56
N GLN A 138 -47.15 -26.06 13.91
CA GLN A 138 -47.34 -24.64 14.20
C GLN A 138 -48.14 -24.44 15.49
N PHE A 139 -47.70 -23.47 16.30
CA PHE A 139 -48.50 -22.88 17.36
C PHE A 139 -49.28 -21.70 16.77
N ASN A 140 -50.60 -21.86 16.61
CA ASN A 140 -51.46 -20.82 16.05
C ASN A 140 -52.24 -20.13 17.18
N SER A 141 -52.23 -18.80 17.22
CA SER A 141 -52.94 -18.00 18.22
C SER A 141 -53.76 -16.92 17.55
N ASN A 142 -54.99 -16.69 18.02
CA ASN A 142 -55.87 -15.62 17.51
C ASN A 142 -55.48 -14.22 18.03
N ILE A 143 -54.69 -14.16 19.11
CA ILE A 143 -54.17 -12.93 19.72
C ILE A 143 -52.65 -12.98 19.86
N PRO A 144 -51.96 -11.84 19.98
CA PRO A 144 -50.56 -11.80 20.37
C PRO A 144 -50.33 -12.50 21.73
N TYR A 145 -49.20 -13.20 21.87
CA TYR A 145 -48.86 -13.93 23.09
C TYR A 145 -47.38 -13.78 23.45
N SER A 146 -47.07 -13.89 24.74
CA SER A 146 -45.70 -13.99 25.23
C SER A 146 -45.26 -15.45 25.31
N LEU A 147 -44.04 -15.76 24.87
CA LEU A 147 -43.46 -17.10 24.87
C LEU A 147 -42.32 -17.16 25.89
N ILE A 148 -42.37 -18.13 26.81
CA ILE A 148 -41.31 -18.39 27.77
C ILE A 148 -40.83 -19.84 27.57
N ILE A 149 -39.61 -20.02 27.08
CA ILE A 149 -38.97 -21.32 26.94
C ILE A 149 -37.85 -21.41 27.97
N ASN A 150 -37.85 -22.47 28.78
CA ASN A 150 -36.76 -22.79 29.69
C ASN A 150 -36.33 -24.24 29.45
N ASN A 151 -35.17 -24.46 28.83
CA ASN A 151 -34.62 -25.77 28.49
C ASN A 151 -35.52 -26.59 27.55
N LEU A 152 -35.55 -26.23 26.26
CA LEU A 152 -36.19 -27.01 25.20
C LEU A 152 -35.13 -27.75 24.37
N ILE A 153 -35.36 -29.03 24.07
CA ILE A 153 -34.50 -29.83 23.19
C ILE A 153 -35.29 -30.24 21.94
N LEU A 154 -34.83 -29.89 20.75
CA LEU A 154 -35.31 -30.43 19.47
C LEU A 154 -34.31 -31.50 19.00
N GLU A 155 -34.70 -32.77 19.01
CA GLU A 155 -33.81 -33.87 18.66
C GLU A 155 -34.38 -34.73 17.54
N LYS A 156 -33.55 -34.99 16.52
CA LYS A 156 -33.98 -35.77 15.34
C LYS A 156 -35.30 -35.22 14.78
N PHE A 157 -35.47 -33.91 14.86
CA PHE A 157 -36.74 -33.23 14.59
C PHE A 157 -36.77 -32.80 13.13
N ARG A 158 -37.78 -33.25 12.38
CA ARG A 158 -37.91 -32.96 10.94
C ARG A 158 -39.21 -32.21 10.67
N ILE A 159 -39.13 -30.97 10.20
CA ILE A 159 -40.31 -30.16 9.84
C ILE A 159 -40.22 -29.59 8.42
N PHE A 160 -41.37 -29.49 7.78
CA PHE A 160 -41.56 -29.08 6.40
C PHE A 160 -42.64 -28.00 6.33
N SER A 161 -42.42 -26.95 5.53
CA SER A 161 -43.38 -25.90 5.22
C SER A 161 -44.13 -25.34 6.45
N SER A 162 -43.42 -25.05 7.54
CA SER A 162 -44.04 -24.71 8.82
C SER A 162 -43.42 -23.50 9.51
N ASN A 163 -44.25 -22.66 10.14
CA ASN A 163 -43.80 -21.61 11.06
C ASN A 163 -44.10 -22.07 12.49
N LEU A 164 -43.08 -22.47 13.27
CA LEU A 164 -43.29 -23.09 14.57
C LEU A 164 -43.94 -22.12 15.57
N PHE A 165 -43.34 -20.94 15.73
CA PHE A 165 -43.87 -19.83 16.53
C PHE A 165 -44.04 -18.60 15.64
N GLN A 166 -45.29 -18.17 15.44
CA GLN A 166 -45.63 -16.98 14.65
C GLN A 166 -46.25 -15.89 15.53
N PHE A 167 -45.79 -14.65 15.36
CA PHE A 167 -46.22 -13.47 16.10
C PHE A 167 -46.66 -12.39 15.12
N GLU A 168 -47.90 -11.91 15.26
CA GLU A 168 -48.49 -10.88 14.40
C GLU A 168 -48.91 -9.64 15.19
N GLY A 169 -48.60 -8.45 14.68
CA GLY A 169 -49.01 -7.18 15.28
C GLY A 169 -50.52 -6.93 15.16
N GLN A 170 -51.19 -6.63 16.27
CA GLN A 170 -52.62 -6.28 16.32
C GLN A 170 -52.84 -4.95 17.07
N ASN A 171 -53.94 -4.24 16.75
CA ASN A 171 -54.30 -2.96 17.39
C ASN A 171 -54.65 -3.17 18.88
N ASN A 172 -54.15 -2.30 19.77
CA ASN A 172 -54.51 -2.18 21.20
C ASN A 172 -53.97 -3.24 22.19
N PHE A 173 -52.81 -3.87 21.95
CA PHE A 173 -52.21 -4.83 22.89
C PHE A 173 -50.96 -4.30 23.61
N GLN A 174 -50.77 -4.73 24.87
CA GLN A 174 -49.55 -4.45 25.67
C GLN A 174 -48.32 -5.20 25.13
N GLN A 175 -47.12 -4.73 25.50
CA GLN A 175 -45.81 -5.32 25.17
C GLN A 175 -45.81 -6.84 25.36
N ASN A 176 -45.41 -7.57 24.32
CA ASN A 176 -45.23 -9.02 24.36
C ASN A 176 -43.74 -9.36 24.34
N GLN A 177 -43.37 -10.52 24.88
CA GLN A 177 -41.98 -10.93 25.01
C GLN A 177 -41.75 -12.38 24.60
N VAL A 178 -40.57 -12.67 24.03
CA VAL A 178 -40.05 -14.02 23.84
C VAL A 178 -38.86 -14.10 24.77
N PHE A 179 -38.98 -14.92 25.81
CA PHE A 179 -37.88 -15.18 26.73
C PHE A 179 -37.48 -16.64 26.61
N LEU A 180 -36.38 -16.89 25.91
CA LEU A 180 -35.81 -18.22 25.75
C LEU A 180 -34.55 -18.33 26.59
N LYS A 181 -34.55 -19.30 27.50
CA LYS A 181 -33.40 -19.70 28.29
C LYS A 181 -33.10 -21.16 28.01
N LYS A 182 -31.97 -21.44 27.36
CA LYS A 182 -31.51 -22.76 26.95
C LYS A 182 -32.39 -23.44 25.89
N LEU A 183 -31.91 -23.48 24.65
CA LEU A 183 -32.49 -24.27 23.54
C LEU A 183 -31.40 -25.12 22.92
N THR A 184 -31.62 -26.43 22.81
CA THR A 184 -30.68 -27.34 22.13
C THR A 184 -31.35 -27.98 20.91
N ILE A 185 -30.80 -27.80 19.72
CA ILE A 185 -31.26 -28.45 18.48
C ILE A 185 -30.17 -29.44 18.04
N ARG A 186 -30.52 -30.71 17.84
CA ARG A 186 -29.56 -31.75 17.41
C ARG A 186 -30.12 -32.68 16.35
N ASN A 187 -29.31 -33.04 15.35
CA ASN A 187 -29.65 -34.04 14.33
C ASN A 187 -30.96 -33.74 13.57
N SER A 188 -31.28 -32.47 13.36
CA SER A 188 -32.61 -32.02 12.90
C SER A 188 -32.59 -31.51 11.45
N ILE A 189 -33.75 -31.49 10.78
CA ILE A 189 -33.89 -31.01 9.39
C ILE A 189 -35.09 -30.07 9.28
N PHE A 190 -34.86 -28.87 8.76
CA PHE A 190 -35.87 -27.85 8.50
C PHE A 190 -35.97 -27.61 6.99
N PHE A 191 -37.14 -27.82 6.40
CA PHE A 191 -37.39 -27.57 4.98
C PHE A 191 -38.51 -26.54 4.80
N ASN A 192 -38.26 -25.45 4.07
CA ASN A 192 -39.20 -24.34 3.89
C ASN A 192 -39.89 -23.88 5.20
N SER A 193 -39.15 -23.87 6.31
CA SER A 193 -39.71 -23.71 7.66
C SER A 193 -39.05 -22.56 8.42
N THR A 194 -39.80 -21.91 9.31
CA THR A 194 -39.29 -20.86 10.20
C THR A 194 -39.55 -21.22 11.65
N LEU A 195 -38.54 -21.16 12.53
CA LEU A 195 -38.79 -21.43 13.96
C LEU A 195 -39.49 -20.26 14.65
N PHE A 196 -38.99 -19.04 14.47
CA PHE A 196 -39.55 -17.82 15.05
C PHE A 196 -39.85 -16.80 13.95
N LYS A 197 -41.13 -16.47 13.77
CA LYS A 197 -41.60 -15.55 12.72
C LYS A 197 -42.32 -14.35 13.31
N PHE A 198 -41.79 -13.15 13.06
CA PHE A 198 -42.35 -11.87 13.50
C PHE A 198 -42.94 -11.11 12.32
N ILE A 199 -44.17 -10.64 12.44
CA ILE A 199 -44.94 -10.08 11.34
C ILE A 199 -45.61 -8.76 11.78
N ALA A 200 -45.16 -7.64 11.22
CA ALA A 200 -45.71 -6.30 11.45
C ALA A 200 -46.53 -5.82 10.23
N LEU A 201 -47.80 -6.24 10.13
CA LEU A 201 -48.65 -5.95 8.96
C LEU A 201 -49.49 -4.67 9.10
N LYS A 202 -50.01 -4.42 10.30
CA LYS A 202 -51.02 -3.38 10.54
C LYS A 202 -50.55 -2.26 11.46
N ASN A 203 -49.60 -2.54 12.36
CA ASN A 203 -48.96 -1.60 13.30
C ASN A 203 -47.54 -2.09 13.61
N ASN A 204 -46.77 -1.25 14.32
CA ASN A 204 -45.51 -1.65 14.97
C ASN A 204 -45.73 -2.84 15.91
N LEU A 205 -44.86 -3.83 15.83
CA LEU A 205 -44.82 -4.98 16.72
C LEU A 205 -43.79 -4.71 17.83
N ASN A 206 -44.22 -4.10 18.94
CA ASN A 206 -43.38 -3.84 20.10
C ASN A 206 -43.13 -5.14 20.90
N PHE A 207 -42.15 -5.90 20.45
CA PHE A 207 -41.76 -7.18 21.03
C PHE A 207 -40.35 -7.09 21.63
N ASP A 208 -40.16 -7.62 22.83
CA ASP A 208 -38.82 -7.77 23.41
C ASP A 208 -38.44 -9.25 23.42
N SER A 209 -37.47 -9.62 22.57
CA SER A 209 -37.06 -11.01 22.37
C SER A 209 -35.65 -11.20 22.89
N ASN A 210 -35.48 -12.04 23.91
CA ASN A 210 -34.19 -12.47 24.42
C ASN A 210 -34.03 -13.99 24.25
N PHE A 211 -32.99 -14.39 23.54
CA PHE A 211 -32.57 -15.77 23.28
C PHE A 211 -31.24 -16.03 23.97
N SER A 212 -31.28 -16.70 25.11
CA SER A 212 -30.09 -17.04 25.91
C SER A 212 -29.75 -18.53 25.84
N ASP A 213 -28.47 -18.87 25.73
CA ASP A 213 -27.91 -20.24 25.71
C ASP A 213 -28.50 -21.12 24.59
N VAL A 214 -28.37 -20.69 23.33
CA VAL A 214 -28.86 -21.45 22.17
C VAL A 214 -27.73 -22.33 21.60
N GLU A 215 -27.93 -23.65 21.57
CA GLU A 215 -26.98 -24.62 21.02
C GLU A 215 -27.61 -25.38 19.84
N ILE A 216 -26.98 -25.37 18.67
CA ILE A 216 -27.45 -26.07 17.46
C ILE A 216 -26.31 -26.94 16.92
N ILE A 217 -26.56 -28.24 16.77
CA ILE A 217 -25.55 -29.23 16.40
C ILE A 217 -26.10 -30.15 15.30
N ASP A 218 -25.29 -30.47 14.30
CA ASP A 218 -25.58 -31.46 13.25
C ASP A 218 -26.98 -31.27 12.62
N THR A 219 -27.27 -30.06 12.13
CA THR A 219 -28.63 -29.66 11.71
C THR A 219 -28.62 -29.06 10.30
N ILE A 220 -29.64 -29.37 9.49
CA ILE A 220 -29.76 -28.91 8.10
C ILE A 220 -30.97 -27.97 7.96
N PHE A 221 -30.76 -26.80 7.36
CA PHE A 221 -31.79 -25.86 6.93
C PHE A 221 -31.81 -25.77 5.40
N LEU A 222 -32.97 -26.03 4.81
CA LEU A 222 -33.23 -25.98 3.37
C LEU A 222 -34.36 -24.96 3.13
N GLN A 223 -34.08 -23.87 2.41
CA GLN A 223 -35.03 -22.75 2.22
C GLN A 223 -35.69 -22.29 3.54
N SER A 224 -34.96 -22.34 4.65
CA SER A 224 -35.54 -22.22 5.99
C SER A 224 -34.90 -21.09 6.78
N SER A 225 -35.55 -20.68 7.87
CA SER A 225 -34.98 -19.68 8.78
C SER A 225 -35.11 -20.06 10.25
N PHE A 226 -34.12 -19.70 11.07
CA PHE A 226 -34.28 -19.80 12.52
C PHE A 226 -35.17 -18.66 13.02
N ILE A 227 -34.86 -17.42 12.62
CA ILE A 227 -35.66 -16.24 12.91
C ILE A 227 -35.90 -15.40 11.64
N LEU A 228 -37.14 -14.96 11.44
CA LEU A 228 -37.57 -14.12 10.32
C LEU A 228 -38.46 -12.97 10.82
N SER A 229 -38.15 -11.73 10.44
CA SER A 229 -39.05 -10.58 10.63
C SER A 229 -39.54 -10.04 9.29
N ASN A 230 -40.85 -9.83 9.14
CA ASN A 230 -41.45 -9.23 7.95
C ASN A 230 -42.33 -8.02 8.33
N SER A 231 -42.34 -6.97 7.51
CA SER A 231 -43.26 -5.84 7.67
C SER A 231 -44.01 -5.47 6.36
N LEU A 232 -45.15 -4.81 6.52
CA LEU A 232 -45.91 -4.18 5.44
C LEU A 232 -46.02 -2.69 5.78
N LEU A 233 -45.66 -1.78 4.87
CA LEU A 233 -45.60 -0.33 5.13
C LEU A 233 -44.55 0.05 6.22
N ASN A 234 -44.73 1.18 6.91
CA ASN A 234 -43.74 1.78 7.83
C ASN A 234 -43.63 1.13 9.21
N TYR A 235 -44.18 -0.06 9.38
CA TYR A 235 -44.17 -0.72 10.66
C TYR A 235 -42.85 -1.42 10.97
N THR A 236 -42.42 -1.32 12.22
CA THR A 236 -41.21 -1.97 12.75
C THR A 236 -41.55 -3.16 13.64
N THR A 237 -40.58 -4.04 13.80
CA THR A 237 -40.54 -5.06 14.84
C THR A 237 -39.60 -4.61 15.96
N GLY A 238 -39.83 -5.07 17.18
CA GLY A 238 -39.13 -4.58 18.38
C GLY A 238 -37.65 -4.98 18.48
N THR A 239 -37.25 -5.41 19.67
CA THR A 239 -35.87 -5.75 20.03
C THR A 239 -35.63 -7.27 19.94
N VAL A 240 -34.48 -7.65 19.39
CA VAL A 240 -34.01 -9.04 19.33
C VAL A 240 -32.59 -9.13 19.87
N VAL A 241 -32.41 -9.88 20.96
CA VAL A 241 -31.11 -10.09 21.61
C VAL A 241 -30.80 -11.58 21.65
N PHE A 242 -29.61 -11.95 21.20
CA PHE A 242 -29.04 -13.29 21.34
C PHE A 242 -27.84 -13.23 22.28
N ASP A 243 -27.93 -13.94 23.40
CA ASP A 243 -26.87 -14.07 24.39
C ASP A 243 -26.37 -15.53 24.41
N ASN A 244 -25.09 -15.76 24.10
CA ASN A 244 -24.47 -17.08 24.08
C ASN A 244 -25.11 -18.05 23.05
N LEU A 245 -24.67 -17.95 21.80
CA LEU A 245 -25.11 -18.77 20.67
C LEU A 245 -23.99 -19.70 20.21
N ARG A 246 -24.18 -21.01 20.29
CA ARG A 246 -23.24 -22.03 19.83
C ARG A 246 -23.82 -22.86 18.69
N ILE A 247 -23.24 -22.75 17.51
CA ILE A 247 -23.67 -23.43 16.28
C ILE A 247 -22.52 -24.29 15.77
N LYS A 248 -22.75 -25.59 15.59
CA LYS A 248 -21.73 -26.54 15.17
C LYS A 248 -22.25 -27.51 14.11
N ASN A 249 -21.46 -27.73 13.06
CA ASN A 249 -21.76 -28.71 12.00
C ASN A 249 -23.15 -28.49 11.36
N ILE A 250 -23.53 -27.24 11.06
CA ILE A 250 -24.80 -26.95 10.38
C ILE A 250 -24.63 -26.83 8.88
N GLU A 251 -25.70 -27.12 8.12
CA GLU A 251 -25.78 -26.85 6.69
C GLU A 251 -26.96 -25.93 6.38
N MET A 252 -26.67 -24.73 5.85
CA MET A 252 -27.64 -23.74 5.38
C MET A 252 -27.66 -23.74 3.86
N LEU A 253 -28.78 -24.14 3.26
CA LEU A 253 -28.89 -24.42 1.84
C LEU A 253 -30.04 -23.65 1.20
N PHE A 254 -29.86 -23.19 -0.05
CA PHE A 254 -30.90 -22.59 -0.90
C PHE A 254 -31.62 -21.40 -0.24
N TYR A 255 -30.97 -20.24 -0.19
CA TYR A 255 -31.53 -19.00 0.37
C TYR A 255 -31.96 -19.13 1.85
N SER A 256 -31.37 -20.06 2.60
CA SER A 256 -31.67 -20.22 4.03
C SER A 256 -30.99 -19.13 4.85
N ASN A 257 -31.67 -18.60 5.87
CA ASN A 257 -31.15 -17.53 6.71
C ASN A 257 -31.20 -17.95 8.17
N PHE A 258 -30.10 -17.90 8.92
CA PHE A 258 -30.20 -18.17 10.35
C PHE A 258 -31.02 -17.04 11.00
N ALA A 259 -30.62 -15.78 10.80
CA ALA A 259 -31.40 -14.62 11.18
C ALA A 259 -31.62 -13.66 10.02
N GLN A 260 -32.88 -13.45 9.64
CA GLN A 260 -33.32 -12.46 8.65
C GLN A 260 -34.22 -11.42 9.34
N LEU A 261 -33.64 -10.25 9.64
CA LEU A 261 -34.24 -9.19 10.45
C LEU A 261 -34.28 -7.83 9.71
N PRO A 262 -35.04 -7.67 8.61
CA PRO A 262 -35.05 -6.44 7.79
C PRO A 262 -35.72 -5.22 8.42
N CYS A 263 -36.55 -5.37 9.45
CA CYS A 263 -37.39 -4.29 9.98
C CYS A 263 -37.36 -4.18 11.51
N VAL A 264 -36.26 -4.58 12.15
CA VAL A 264 -36.09 -4.50 13.61
C VAL A 264 -35.67 -3.10 14.06
N ILE A 265 -36.15 -2.67 15.22
CA ILE A 265 -35.69 -1.44 15.89
C ILE A 265 -34.29 -1.66 16.46
N PHE A 266 -34.01 -2.85 17.00
CA PHE A 266 -32.71 -3.18 17.58
C PHE A 266 -32.45 -4.67 17.47
N ALA A 267 -31.23 -5.03 17.07
CA ALA A 267 -30.74 -6.40 17.12
C ALA A 267 -29.33 -6.42 17.73
N LYS A 268 -29.06 -7.37 18.64
CA LYS A 268 -27.74 -7.60 19.24
C LYS A 268 -27.43 -9.09 19.29
N PHE A 269 -26.21 -9.46 18.89
CA PHE A 269 -25.65 -10.80 19.05
C PHE A 269 -24.42 -10.71 19.96
N GLU A 270 -24.49 -11.33 21.12
CA GLU A 270 -23.42 -11.35 22.12
C GLU A 270 -22.96 -12.79 22.35
N THR A 271 -21.65 -13.01 22.26
CA THR A 271 -21.01 -14.33 22.42
C THR A 271 -21.54 -15.36 21.42
N VAL A 272 -21.04 -15.30 20.19
CA VAL A 272 -21.42 -16.20 19.08
C VAL A 272 -20.26 -17.13 18.75
N GLN A 273 -20.51 -18.43 18.63
CA GLN A 273 -19.55 -19.43 18.18
C GLN A 273 -20.15 -20.25 17.04
N LEU A 274 -19.65 -20.06 15.82
CA LEU A 274 -20.02 -20.79 14.61
C LEU A 274 -18.85 -21.68 14.16
N GLU A 275 -19.03 -23.00 14.21
CA GLU A 275 -17.96 -23.97 13.94
C GLU A 275 -18.37 -24.99 12.87
N ASN A 276 -17.42 -25.34 11.99
CA ASN A 276 -17.56 -26.45 11.04
C ASN A 276 -18.85 -26.40 10.19
N SER A 277 -19.34 -25.20 9.91
CA SER A 277 -20.65 -24.99 9.31
C SER A 277 -20.54 -24.75 7.81
N ARG A 278 -21.62 -24.95 7.06
CA ARG A 278 -21.64 -24.81 5.60
C ARG A 278 -22.81 -23.95 5.14
N TYR A 279 -22.54 -22.96 4.29
CA TYR A 279 -23.52 -22.04 3.72
C TYR A 279 -23.44 -22.12 2.20
N PHE A 280 -24.54 -22.52 1.55
CA PHE A 280 -24.62 -22.69 0.10
C PHE A 280 -25.79 -21.93 -0.51
N ASN A 281 -25.64 -21.50 -1.77
CA ASN A 281 -26.71 -20.98 -2.63
C ASN A 281 -27.47 -19.80 -2.01
N ASN A 282 -26.80 -18.67 -1.82
CA ASN A 282 -27.31 -17.40 -1.26
C ASN A 282 -27.84 -17.52 0.18
N SER A 283 -27.33 -18.48 0.95
CA SER A 283 -27.69 -18.63 2.36
C SER A 283 -26.89 -17.67 3.24
N ARG A 284 -27.44 -17.27 4.39
CA ARG A 284 -26.83 -16.25 5.25
C ARG A 284 -26.88 -16.65 6.72
N PHE A 285 -25.86 -16.25 7.49
CA PHE A 285 -25.93 -16.36 8.93
C PHE A 285 -26.76 -15.19 9.50
N TYR A 286 -26.41 -13.97 9.11
CA TYR A 286 -27.05 -12.78 9.64
C TYR A 286 -27.33 -11.74 8.55
N SER A 287 -28.60 -11.42 8.37
CA SER A 287 -29.09 -10.44 7.40
C SER A 287 -30.02 -9.46 8.11
N SER A 288 -29.60 -8.22 8.32
CA SER A 288 -30.41 -7.23 9.06
C SER A 288 -30.08 -5.79 8.70
N ASN A 289 -31.08 -4.90 8.82
CA ASN A 289 -30.85 -3.45 8.76
C ASN A 289 -29.99 -2.94 9.94
N LYS A 290 -29.88 -3.70 11.03
CA LYS A 290 -29.10 -3.38 12.23
C LYS A 290 -28.02 -4.43 12.47
N ILE A 291 -26.75 -4.04 12.55
CA ILE A 291 -25.67 -4.99 12.86
C ILE A 291 -24.96 -4.55 14.13
N ASN A 292 -25.19 -5.29 15.22
CA ASN A 292 -24.45 -5.21 16.47
C ASN A 292 -23.99 -6.61 16.87
N ILE A 293 -22.71 -6.89 16.73
CA ILE A 293 -22.11 -8.20 17.04
C ILE A 293 -20.95 -7.98 18.02
N GLU A 294 -20.95 -8.73 19.12
CA GLU A 294 -19.91 -8.71 20.15
C GLU A 294 -19.45 -10.14 20.47
N ASN A 295 -18.14 -10.35 20.63
CA ASN A 295 -17.53 -11.64 20.99
C ASN A 295 -17.92 -12.77 20.03
N CYS A 296 -17.62 -12.61 18.74
CA CYS A 296 -17.99 -13.57 17.70
C CYS A 296 -16.78 -14.42 17.27
N ILE A 297 -16.96 -15.73 17.11
CA ILE A 297 -15.97 -16.67 16.60
C ILE A 297 -16.60 -17.46 15.45
N ILE A 298 -16.08 -17.28 14.24
CA ILE A 298 -16.45 -18.04 13.03
C ILE A 298 -15.23 -18.87 12.63
N ASN A 299 -15.31 -20.19 12.82
CA ASN A 299 -14.19 -21.10 12.63
C ASN A 299 -14.54 -22.26 11.69
N ASN A 300 -13.67 -22.53 10.73
CA ASN A 300 -13.78 -23.67 9.80
C ASN A 300 -15.13 -23.74 9.08
N THR A 301 -15.66 -22.59 8.67
CA THR A 301 -16.93 -22.47 7.95
C THR A 301 -16.69 -22.46 6.43
N GLN A 302 -17.48 -23.23 5.70
CA GLN A 302 -17.47 -23.26 4.24
C GLN A 302 -18.59 -22.36 3.69
N ILE A 303 -18.24 -21.42 2.82
CA ILE A 303 -19.13 -20.40 2.27
C ILE A 303 -19.09 -20.53 0.74
N VAL A 304 -20.18 -20.96 0.14
CA VAL A 304 -20.25 -21.20 -1.30
C VAL A 304 -21.48 -20.52 -1.87
N ASP A 305 -21.29 -19.72 -2.89
CA ASP A 305 -22.35 -18.91 -3.49
C ASP A 305 -23.20 -18.12 -2.46
N SER A 306 -22.63 -17.68 -1.33
CA SER A 306 -23.29 -17.10 -0.15
C SER A 306 -22.51 -15.96 0.52
N ASN A 307 -23.20 -15.12 1.31
CA ASN A 307 -22.59 -14.09 2.19
C ASN A 307 -22.99 -14.38 3.65
N LEU A 308 -22.09 -14.23 4.62
CA LEU A 308 -22.41 -14.58 6.01
C LEU A 308 -23.13 -13.46 6.76
N ILE A 309 -22.56 -12.25 6.77
CA ILE A 309 -23.09 -11.09 7.49
C ILE A 309 -23.35 -9.97 6.47
N ILE A 310 -24.60 -9.53 6.36
CA ILE A 310 -24.99 -8.55 5.34
C ILE A 310 -26.04 -7.59 5.87
N ASN A 311 -25.87 -6.29 5.59
CA ASN A 311 -26.90 -5.31 5.91
C ASN A 311 -27.91 -5.09 4.77
N ASP A 312 -27.59 -5.48 3.53
CA ASP A 312 -28.40 -5.39 2.29
C ASP A 312 -29.71 -6.21 2.39
N VAL A 313 -30.76 -5.54 2.86
CA VAL A 313 -32.11 -6.06 3.08
C VAL A 313 -33.13 -5.04 2.59
N ASP A 314 -34.32 -5.50 2.19
CA ASP A 314 -35.38 -4.61 1.71
C ASP A 314 -36.11 -3.92 2.89
N TYR A 315 -35.56 -2.80 3.39
CA TYR A 315 -36.12 -1.99 4.49
C TYR A 315 -37.12 -0.91 4.00
N SER A 316 -37.37 -0.83 2.68
CA SER A 316 -37.93 0.31 1.90
C SER A 316 -39.25 0.93 2.36
N ARG A 317 -39.81 0.49 3.50
CA ARG A 317 -41.11 0.89 3.97
C ARG A 317 -41.10 1.64 5.31
N SER A 318 -40.09 1.50 6.18
CA SER A 318 -40.06 2.13 7.53
C SER A 318 -38.92 3.12 7.75
N GLU A 319 -39.27 4.41 7.92
CA GLU A 319 -38.32 5.50 8.21
C GLU A 319 -37.58 5.32 9.54
N GLN A 320 -38.24 4.76 10.56
CA GLN A 320 -37.59 4.54 11.86
C GLN A 320 -36.52 3.44 11.74
N ALA A 321 -36.82 2.32 11.07
CA ALA A 321 -35.83 1.27 10.81
C ALA A 321 -34.66 1.77 9.95
N LEU A 322 -34.94 2.69 9.02
CA LEU A 322 -33.97 3.38 8.18
C LEU A 322 -33.02 4.25 9.02
N PHE A 323 -33.55 5.20 9.80
CA PHE A 323 -32.73 6.07 10.65
C PHE A 323 -31.82 5.26 11.59
N GLU A 324 -32.38 4.20 12.14
CA GLU A 324 -31.71 3.32 13.09
C GLU A 324 -30.63 2.45 12.40
N SER A 325 -30.75 2.15 11.11
CA SER A 325 -29.72 1.41 10.33
C SER A 325 -28.44 2.21 10.05
N SER A 326 -28.40 3.49 10.40
CA SER A 326 -27.23 4.36 10.27
C SER A 326 -26.03 3.94 11.12
N ARG A 327 -26.18 3.05 12.11
CA ARG A 327 -25.09 2.68 13.04
C ARG A 327 -24.84 1.18 13.06
N ILE A 328 -23.58 0.80 12.80
CA ILE A 328 -23.12 -0.59 12.77
C ILE A 328 -21.92 -0.76 13.69
N PHE A 329 -21.97 -1.79 14.54
CA PHE A 329 -20.93 -2.11 15.52
C PHE A 329 -20.53 -3.58 15.43
N ILE A 330 -19.23 -3.85 15.23
CA ILE A 330 -18.65 -5.20 15.26
C ILE A 330 -17.45 -5.17 16.21
N LYS A 331 -17.54 -5.90 17.33
CA LYS A 331 -16.51 -5.90 18.38
C LYS A 331 -16.04 -7.32 18.70
N SER A 332 -14.73 -7.47 18.90
CA SER A 332 -14.12 -8.73 19.36
C SER A 332 -14.55 -9.91 18.48
N CYS A 333 -14.28 -9.82 17.17
CA CYS A 333 -14.73 -10.80 16.18
C CYS A 333 -13.54 -11.53 15.55
N ASN A 334 -13.58 -12.86 15.58
CA ASN A 334 -12.53 -13.76 15.11
C ASN A 334 -13.05 -14.63 13.97
N ILE A 335 -12.50 -14.46 12.77
CA ILE A 335 -12.87 -15.20 11.54
C ILE A 335 -11.67 -16.03 11.09
N ILE A 336 -11.69 -17.34 11.38
CA ILE A 336 -10.51 -18.21 11.33
C ILE A 336 -10.77 -19.45 10.47
N ASN A 337 -9.81 -19.82 9.62
CA ASN A 337 -9.80 -21.07 8.84
C ASN A 337 -11.02 -21.29 7.94
N ASN A 338 -11.67 -20.23 7.44
CA ASN A 338 -12.87 -20.40 6.60
C ASN A 338 -12.49 -20.62 5.13
N TYR A 339 -13.37 -21.34 4.43
CA TYR A 339 -13.22 -21.69 3.03
C TYR A 339 -14.31 -21.03 2.21
N TYR A 340 -13.96 -20.30 1.15
CA TYR A 340 -14.93 -19.63 0.29
C TYR A 340 -14.70 -19.90 -1.20
N ASN A 341 -15.70 -19.65 -2.04
CA ASN A 341 -15.53 -19.61 -3.50
C ASN A 341 -16.23 -18.38 -4.11
N ASN A 342 -15.91 -18.06 -5.36
CA ASN A 342 -16.52 -16.95 -6.11
C ASN A 342 -16.34 -15.58 -5.42
N HIS A 343 -16.87 -14.50 -6.02
CA HIS A 343 -16.63 -13.09 -5.63
C HIS A 343 -17.37 -12.65 -4.37
N GLN A 344 -17.21 -13.37 -3.27
CA GLN A 344 -18.17 -13.30 -2.16
C GLN A 344 -17.56 -12.75 -0.89
N GLN A 345 -18.33 -11.86 -0.27
CA GLN A 345 -17.93 -11.14 0.93
C GLN A 345 -18.46 -11.89 2.16
N ILE A 346 -17.57 -12.18 3.11
CA ILE A 346 -17.96 -12.70 4.44
C ILE A 346 -18.77 -11.63 5.18
N ILE A 347 -18.32 -10.38 5.11
CA ILE A 347 -19.02 -9.21 5.67
C ILE A 347 -19.28 -8.21 4.55
N LEU A 348 -20.56 -7.88 4.34
CA LEU A 348 -21.01 -6.93 3.33
C LEU A 348 -21.87 -5.83 3.97
N ILE A 349 -21.32 -4.63 4.06
CA ILE A 349 -22.04 -3.43 4.46
C ILE A 349 -22.21 -2.52 3.23
N LYS A 350 -23.44 -2.21 2.86
CA LYS A 350 -23.80 -1.28 1.80
C LYS A 350 -24.42 0.00 2.34
N ARG A 351 -24.18 1.12 1.66
CA ARG A 351 -24.85 2.39 1.94
C ARG A 351 -26.11 2.48 1.11
N TYR A 352 -27.23 2.68 1.81
CA TYR A 352 -28.52 2.88 1.18
C TYR A 352 -28.68 4.28 0.60
N LYS A 353 -29.37 4.40 -0.55
CA LYS A 353 -29.55 5.69 -1.23
C LYS A 353 -30.33 6.69 -0.38
N GLU A 354 -31.24 6.19 0.45
CA GLU A 354 -32.11 6.98 1.33
C GLU A 354 -31.40 7.40 2.63
N ILE A 355 -30.19 6.90 2.91
CA ILE A 355 -29.41 7.21 4.12
C ILE A 355 -28.11 7.91 3.73
N SER A 356 -27.98 9.18 4.12
CA SER A 356 -26.73 9.93 3.93
C SER A 356 -25.60 9.39 4.81
N ASP A 357 -25.88 9.10 6.08
CA ASP A 357 -24.86 8.95 7.11
C ASP A 357 -24.84 7.55 7.74
N VAL A 358 -24.05 6.63 7.17
CA VAL A 358 -23.74 5.33 7.79
C VAL A 358 -22.43 5.42 8.57
N TYR A 359 -22.49 5.13 9.86
CA TYR A 359 -21.39 5.03 10.81
C TYR A 359 -21.06 3.55 11.09
N LEU A 360 -19.81 3.17 10.85
CA LEU A 360 -19.27 1.83 11.10
C LEU A 360 -18.12 1.90 12.12
N LEU A 361 -18.20 1.11 13.18
CA LEU A 361 -17.11 0.86 14.12
C LEU A 361 -16.76 -0.64 14.15
N ILE A 362 -15.49 -0.95 13.87
CA ILE A 362 -14.90 -2.27 14.05
C ILE A 362 -13.75 -2.18 15.05
N GLU A 363 -13.83 -2.98 16.10
CA GLU A 363 -12.88 -2.99 17.22
C GLU A 363 -12.47 -4.43 17.55
N ASP A 364 -11.18 -4.66 17.78
CA ASP A 364 -10.60 -5.97 18.13
C ASP A 364 -11.00 -7.08 17.15
N PHE A 365 -10.61 -6.91 15.88
CA PHE A 365 -10.99 -7.82 14.79
C PHE A 365 -9.81 -8.69 14.35
N PHE A 366 -10.00 -10.01 14.29
CA PHE A 366 -8.99 -10.97 13.86
C PHE A 366 -9.46 -11.79 12.66
N LEU A 367 -8.73 -11.71 11.54
CA LEU A 367 -8.96 -12.51 10.34
C LEU A 367 -7.74 -13.41 10.09
N SER A 368 -7.91 -14.74 10.07
CA SER A 368 -6.78 -15.65 9.89
C SER A 368 -7.08 -16.87 9.03
N ASN A 369 -6.15 -17.20 8.12
CA ASN A 369 -6.14 -18.44 7.34
C ASN A 369 -7.42 -18.70 6.53
N ASN A 370 -8.11 -17.66 6.08
CA ASN A 370 -9.26 -17.80 5.19
C ASN A 370 -8.76 -18.10 3.77
N ARG A 371 -9.38 -19.06 3.07
CA ARG A 371 -8.86 -19.58 1.80
C ARG A 371 -9.94 -19.71 0.73
N LEU A 372 -9.59 -19.32 -0.48
CA LEU A 372 -10.37 -19.61 -1.68
C LEU A 372 -10.24 -21.09 -2.05
N THR A 373 -11.36 -21.75 -2.36
CA THR A 373 -11.43 -23.18 -2.72
C THR A 373 -11.43 -23.43 -4.22
N ALA A 374 -11.86 -22.45 -5.03
CA ALA A 374 -11.87 -22.54 -6.49
C ALA A 374 -10.59 -21.93 -7.08
N LYS A 375 -9.97 -22.60 -8.07
CA LYS A 375 -8.92 -21.98 -8.90
C LYS A 375 -9.59 -20.99 -9.84
N ILE A 376 -9.47 -19.69 -9.58
CA ILE A 376 -10.00 -18.65 -10.45
C ILE A 376 -8.86 -18.12 -11.30
N GLN A 377 -8.91 -18.36 -12.61
CA GLN A 377 -8.01 -17.70 -13.57
C GLN A 377 -8.68 -16.39 -14.01
N GLN A 378 -8.63 -15.35 -13.17
CA GLN A 378 -9.09 -14.01 -13.58
C GLN A 378 -7.90 -13.16 -13.98
N SER A 379 -8.02 -12.49 -15.13
CA SER A 379 -7.03 -11.54 -15.65
C SER A 379 -7.07 -10.19 -14.92
N SER A 380 -8.15 -9.87 -14.20
CA SER A 380 -8.26 -8.67 -13.40
C SER A 380 -9.18 -8.88 -12.20
N ILE A 381 -8.80 -8.29 -11.06
CA ILE A 381 -9.61 -8.27 -9.84
C ILE A 381 -10.18 -6.89 -9.59
N SER A 382 -11.49 -6.86 -9.39
CA SER A 382 -12.24 -5.66 -9.07
C SER A 382 -12.31 -5.45 -7.55
N TYR A 383 -12.39 -4.20 -7.09
CA TYR A 383 -12.52 -3.89 -5.67
C TYR A 383 -13.80 -4.43 -5.03
N TYR A 384 -14.83 -4.78 -5.80
CA TYR A 384 -16.02 -5.47 -5.31
C TYR A 384 -15.72 -6.90 -4.81
N GLN A 385 -14.59 -7.48 -5.24
CA GLN A 385 -14.21 -8.85 -4.91
C GLN A 385 -13.27 -8.83 -3.68
N SER A 386 -13.81 -8.56 -2.50
CA SER A 386 -13.06 -8.61 -1.24
C SER A 386 -13.74 -9.51 -0.21
N ILE A 387 -12.98 -10.01 0.77
CA ILE A 387 -13.53 -10.79 1.89
C ILE A 387 -14.47 -9.90 2.72
N ILE A 388 -14.12 -8.62 2.85
CA ILE A 388 -14.83 -7.63 3.63
C ILE A 388 -15.07 -6.38 2.78
N TYR A 389 -16.32 -5.97 2.65
CA TYR A 389 -16.72 -4.81 1.85
C TYR A 389 -17.57 -3.83 2.66
N PHE A 390 -17.18 -2.56 2.67
CA PHE A 390 -17.82 -1.50 3.44
C PHE A 390 -18.11 -0.24 2.61
N GLU A 391 -19.37 0.05 2.36
CA GLU A 391 -19.82 1.38 1.94
C GLU A 391 -20.42 2.12 3.15
N CYS A 392 -19.70 3.12 3.65
CA CYS A 392 -20.14 3.91 4.81
C CYS A 392 -19.53 5.31 4.78
N GLN A 393 -20.22 6.27 5.41
CA GLN A 393 -19.81 7.67 5.47
C GLN A 393 -18.64 7.87 6.45
N ILE A 394 -18.75 7.28 7.64
CA ILE A 394 -17.73 7.31 8.69
C ILE A 394 -17.33 5.88 9.02
N CYS A 395 -16.06 5.53 8.79
CA CYS A 395 -15.50 4.22 9.07
C CYS A 395 -14.38 4.30 10.10
N LEU A 396 -14.54 3.62 11.24
CA LEU A 396 -13.52 3.52 12.28
C LEU A 396 -13.06 2.07 12.43
N LEU A 397 -11.78 1.83 12.20
CA LEU A 397 -11.13 0.52 12.32
C LEU A 397 -10.06 0.58 13.42
N GLN A 398 -10.22 -0.20 14.48
CA GLN A 398 -9.32 -0.19 15.64
C GLN A 398 -8.89 -1.60 16.04
N ASN A 399 -7.58 -1.79 16.29
CA ASN A 399 -6.99 -3.05 16.72
C ASN A 399 -7.35 -4.22 15.79
N ILE A 400 -7.00 -4.08 14.51
CA ILE A 400 -7.29 -5.09 13.49
C ILE A 400 -6.02 -5.91 13.22
N ILE A 401 -6.15 -7.23 13.24
CA ILE A 401 -5.06 -8.15 12.95
C ILE A 401 -5.51 -9.10 11.83
N ILE A 402 -4.77 -9.09 10.73
CA ILE A 402 -4.98 -9.97 9.57
C ILE A 402 -3.76 -10.88 9.41
N SER A 403 -3.97 -12.19 9.54
CA SER A 403 -3.04 -13.23 9.15
C SER A 403 -3.48 -13.80 7.80
N ARG A 404 -2.90 -13.28 6.72
CA ARG A 404 -3.32 -13.56 5.34
C ARG A 404 -3.35 -15.05 5.03
N GLY A 405 -4.36 -15.47 4.29
CA GLY A 405 -4.41 -16.76 3.61
C GLY A 405 -4.19 -16.59 2.10
N TYR A 406 -4.82 -17.42 1.28
CA TYR A 406 -4.79 -17.32 -0.18
C TYR A 406 -6.20 -17.08 -0.70
N GLY A 407 -6.42 -16.09 -1.57
CA GLY A 407 -7.72 -15.79 -2.15
C GLY A 407 -7.90 -14.32 -2.51
N PHE A 408 -9.17 -13.88 -2.52
CA PHE A 408 -9.54 -12.49 -2.79
C PHE A 408 -8.95 -11.48 -1.80
N PRO A 409 -8.82 -10.19 -2.20
CA PRO A 409 -8.45 -9.08 -1.34
C PRO A 409 -9.17 -9.04 0.01
N GLU A 410 -8.50 -8.52 1.04
CA GLU A 410 -9.03 -8.58 2.39
C GLU A 410 -10.13 -7.55 2.67
N ILE A 411 -9.88 -6.25 2.46
CA ILE A 411 -10.83 -5.17 2.78
C ILE A 411 -10.96 -4.16 1.63
N SER A 412 -12.19 -3.85 1.25
CA SER A 412 -12.52 -2.72 0.36
C SER A 412 -13.45 -1.73 1.04
N ILE A 413 -13.10 -0.44 0.98
CA ILE A 413 -13.87 0.67 1.56
C ILE A 413 -14.06 1.76 0.50
N PRO A 414 -15.08 1.67 -0.36
CA PRO A 414 -15.45 2.76 -1.25
C PRO A 414 -16.36 3.79 -0.57
N ASN A 415 -16.32 5.03 -1.07
CA ASN A 415 -17.28 6.11 -0.81
C ASN A 415 -17.29 6.62 0.64
N SER A 416 -16.12 6.70 1.28
CA SER A 416 -16.01 7.14 2.69
C SER A 416 -15.63 8.62 2.82
N GLU A 417 -16.45 9.42 3.51
CA GLU A 417 -16.04 10.79 3.85
C GLU A 417 -14.94 10.83 4.91
N ILE A 418 -15.05 9.99 5.94
CA ILE A 418 -14.05 9.91 7.02
C ILE A 418 -13.69 8.45 7.27
N LEU A 419 -12.41 8.11 7.05
CA LEU A 419 -11.84 6.81 7.40
C LEU A 419 -10.71 7.00 8.43
N ASN A 420 -10.80 6.29 9.55
CA ASN A 420 -9.79 6.31 10.60
C ASN A 420 -9.37 4.88 10.96
N ILE A 421 -8.12 4.54 10.67
CA ILE A 421 -7.50 3.24 10.94
C ILE A 421 -6.45 3.41 12.02
N LYS A 422 -6.58 2.65 13.12
CA LYS A 422 -5.63 2.65 14.23
C LYS A 422 -5.23 1.22 14.62
N ASN A 423 -3.92 1.00 14.80
CA ASN A 423 -3.35 -0.28 15.21
C ASN A 423 -3.80 -1.43 14.29
N PHE A 424 -3.36 -1.40 13.04
CA PHE A 424 -3.73 -2.38 12.03
C PHE A 424 -2.49 -3.17 11.63
N THR A 425 -2.49 -4.48 11.86
CA THR A 425 -1.35 -5.35 11.57
C THR A 425 -1.73 -6.41 10.56
N VAL A 426 -0.95 -6.54 9.50
CA VAL A 426 -1.06 -7.61 8.52
C VAL A 426 0.23 -8.41 8.49
N SER A 427 0.07 -9.73 8.53
CA SER A 427 1.16 -10.69 8.45
C SER A 427 0.75 -11.89 7.62
N GLN A 428 1.73 -12.64 7.15
CA GLN A 428 1.51 -13.89 6.45
C GLN A 428 2.43 -14.98 7.01
N ASP A 429 1.94 -16.22 7.09
CA ASP A 429 2.75 -17.35 7.53
C ASP A 429 3.91 -17.56 6.54
N GLN A 430 5.14 -17.66 7.06
CA GLN A 430 6.35 -17.84 6.23
C GLN A 430 6.29 -19.10 5.36
N ARG A 431 5.56 -20.15 5.79
CA ARG A 431 5.33 -21.36 4.98
C ARG A 431 4.53 -21.08 3.71
N GLN A 432 3.82 -19.95 3.68
CA GLN A 432 3.03 -19.47 2.55
C GLN A 432 3.77 -18.44 1.69
N MET A 433 4.90 -17.89 2.18
CA MET A 433 5.84 -17.13 1.36
C MET A 433 6.55 -18.12 0.43
N SER A 434 5.90 -18.41 -0.69
CA SER A 434 6.42 -19.31 -1.71
C SER A 434 7.78 -18.87 -2.26
N LYS A 435 8.38 -19.79 -3.00
CA LYS A 435 9.68 -19.71 -3.66
C LYS A 435 9.58 -18.85 -4.93
N VAL A 436 9.25 -17.58 -4.75
CA VAL A 436 8.89 -16.67 -5.85
C VAL A 436 10.08 -16.08 -6.61
N LEU A 437 11.30 -16.45 -6.23
CA LEU A 437 12.53 -15.96 -6.86
C LEU A 437 13.12 -17.07 -7.72
N HIS A 438 12.72 -17.09 -8.99
CA HIS A 438 13.28 -17.92 -10.06
C HIS A 438 13.40 -17.04 -11.31
N THR A 439 14.30 -17.32 -12.26
CA THR A 439 14.39 -16.53 -13.52
C THR A 439 13.17 -16.69 -14.41
N SER A 440 12.73 -17.93 -14.59
CA SER A 440 11.53 -18.26 -15.35
C SER A 440 10.25 -18.07 -14.53
N MET A 441 9.33 -17.22 -15.04
CA MET A 441 7.97 -17.08 -14.52
C MET A 441 7.19 -18.41 -14.55
N ASP A 442 7.43 -19.26 -15.55
CA ASP A 442 6.77 -20.57 -15.65
C ASP A 442 7.14 -21.51 -14.50
N CYS A 443 8.32 -21.33 -13.90
CA CYS A 443 8.68 -22.02 -12.67
C CYS A 443 7.91 -21.48 -11.48
N VAL A 444 7.86 -20.15 -11.32
CA VAL A 444 7.11 -19.50 -10.24
C VAL A 444 5.65 -19.96 -10.24
N LYS A 445 5.01 -20.01 -11.41
CA LYS A 445 3.62 -20.50 -11.57
C LYS A 445 3.40 -21.93 -11.10
N LYS A 446 4.42 -22.80 -11.17
CA LYS A 446 4.31 -24.20 -10.71
C LYS A 446 4.32 -24.34 -9.20
N PHE A 447 4.99 -23.42 -8.50
CA PHE A 447 5.27 -23.54 -7.06
C PHE A 447 4.56 -22.49 -6.21
N THR A 448 3.85 -21.55 -6.83
CA THR A 448 3.21 -20.42 -6.15
C THR A 448 1.72 -20.39 -6.38
N ILE A 449 0.97 -20.04 -5.33
CA ILE A 449 -0.45 -19.69 -5.43
C ILE A 449 -0.53 -18.20 -5.75
N MET A 450 -0.92 -17.87 -6.98
CA MET A 450 -0.98 -16.50 -7.52
C MET A 450 -2.15 -15.68 -6.95
N ASP A 451 -3.09 -16.33 -6.26
CA ASP A 451 -4.27 -15.70 -5.66
C ASP A 451 -3.92 -14.95 -4.36
N GLN A 452 -3.06 -13.94 -4.47
CA GLN A 452 -2.70 -13.04 -3.38
C GLN A 452 -2.65 -11.61 -3.92
N TYR A 453 -3.70 -10.85 -3.67
CA TYR A 453 -3.90 -9.53 -4.27
C TYR A 453 -3.64 -8.41 -3.24
N PHE A 454 -4.29 -7.26 -3.39
CA PHE A 454 -4.19 -6.14 -2.45
C PHE A 454 -4.81 -6.46 -1.08
N ILE A 455 -4.35 -5.79 -0.03
CA ILE A 455 -4.88 -5.90 1.34
C ILE A 455 -6.03 -4.93 1.55
N LEU A 456 -5.81 -3.67 1.19
CA LEU A 456 -6.71 -2.57 1.53
C LEU A 456 -6.93 -1.69 0.31
N TYR A 457 -8.19 -1.60 -0.13
CA TYR A 457 -8.63 -0.65 -1.13
C TYR A 457 -9.49 0.44 -0.48
N ILE A 458 -9.14 1.70 -0.73
CA ILE A 458 -9.87 2.89 -0.28
C ILE A 458 -10.20 3.72 -1.52
N GLY A 459 -11.48 3.76 -1.88
CA GLY A 459 -11.96 4.44 -3.08
C GLY A 459 -12.88 5.60 -2.75
N GLN A 460 -12.86 6.67 -3.55
CA GLN A 460 -13.78 7.81 -3.46
C GLN A 460 -13.89 8.34 -2.01
N TYR A 461 -12.79 8.89 -1.51
CA TYR A 461 -12.68 9.35 -0.12
C TYR A 461 -12.54 10.87 -0.01
N LYS A 462 -12.85 11.43 1.17
CA LYS A 462 -12.58 12.84 1.49
C LYS A 462 -11.45 13.01 2.52
N SER A 463 -11.47 12.24 3.61
CA SER A 463 -10.42 12.27 4.63
C SER A 463 -10.08 10.88 5.12
N VAL A 464 -8.78 10.54 5.06
CA VAL A 464 -8.25 9.27 5.56
C VAL A 464 -7.13 9.53 6.55
N LYS A 465 -7.23 8.91 7.73
CA LYS A 465 -6.17 8.88 8.74
C LYS A 465 -5.79 7.45 9.07
N ILE A 466 -4.53 7.10 8.89
CA ILE A 466 -3.94 5.81 9.22
C ILE A 466 -2.84 6.03 10.25
N GLU A 467 -2.95 5.37 11.41
CA GLU A 467 -2.02 5.46 12.52
C GLU A 467 -1.61 4.06 12.99
N SER A 468 -0.31 3.81 13.12
CA SER A 468 0.24 2.52 13.55
C SER A 468 -0.18 1.35 12.65
N PHE A 469 0.04 1.49 11.34
CA PHE A 469 -0.23 0.43 10.35
C PHE A 469 1.05 -0.38 10.10
N SER A 470 0.97 -1.71 10.19
CA SER A 470 2.12 -2.60 9.98
C SER A 470 1.81 -3.68 8.94
N ILE A 471 2.61 -3.77 7.88
CA ILE A 471 2.61 -4.92 6.94
C ILE A 471 3.95 -5.63 7.08
N LEU A 472 3.89 -6.90 7.50
CA LEU A 472 5.05 -7.70 7.86
C LEU A 472 5.08 -8.99 7.03
N SER A 473 6.13 -9.18 6.24
CA SER A 473 6.39 -10.43 5.52
C SER A 473 5.19 -10.92 4.70
N CYS A 474 4.53 -10.02 3.98
CA CYS A 474 3.41 -10.37 3.09
C CYS A 474 3.90 -10.61 1.64
N LEU A 475 3.08 -11.28 0.82
CA LEU A 475 3.26 -11.45 -0.63
C LEU A 475 2.03 -10.91 -1.38
N SER A 476 2.23 -10.19 -2.49
CA SER A 476 1.18 -9.73 -3.41
C SER A 476 1.59 -9.95 -4.86
N PHE A 477 0.63 -10.28 -5.72
CA PHE A 477 0.78 -10.42 -7.17
C PHE A 477 0.10 -9.29 -7.91
N ASN A 478 0.85 -8.66 -8.81
CA ASN A 478 0.47 -7.57 -9.70
C ASN A 478 0.02 -6.29 -8.97
N ASN A 479 -0.69 -6.35 -7.86
CA ASN A 479 -1.37 -5.22 -7.23
C ASN A 479 -0.62 -4.68 -6.01
N ALA A 480 -0.83 -3.39 -5.73
CA ALA A 480 -0.31 -2.79 -4.53
C ALA A 480 -0.94 -3.35 -3.25
N TYR A 481 -0.23 -3.29 -2.12
CA TYR A 481 -0.82 -3.73 -0.85
C TYR A 481 -1.93 -2.80 -0.38
N ILE A 482 -1.72 -1.49 -0.51
CA ILE A 482 -2.70 -0.46 -0.18
C ILE A 482 -2.94 0.40 -1.42
N ILE A 483 -4.21 0.53 -1.81
CA ILE A 483 -4.63 1.31 -2.98
C ILE A 483 -5.56 2.42 -2.51
N PHE A 484 -5.20 3.66 -2.82
CA PHE A 484 -6.04 4.84 -2.68
C PHE A 484 -6.43 5.34 -4.06
N GLN A 485 -7.74 5.43 -4.30
CA GLN A 485 -8.30 5.98 -5.53
C GLN A 485 -9.24 7.13 -5.20
N GLY A 486 -8.83 8.35 -5.53
CA GLY A 486 -9.62 9.58 -5.32
C GLY A 486 -10.85 9.68 -6.23
N TYR A 487 -11.62 10.74 -6.05
CA TYR A 487 -12.81 11.04 -6.86
C TYR A 487 -12.44 11.47 -8.29
N ASP A 488 -13.26 11.08 -9.27
CA ASP A 488 -13.18 11.65 -10.60
C ASP A 488 -13.69 13.11 -10.57
N ILE A 489 -12.92 14.04 -11.15
CA ILE A 489 -13.30 15.47 -11.26
C ILE A 489 -14.68 15.62 -11.91
N MET A 490 -15.02 14.74 -12.86
CA MET A 490 -16.30 14.81 -13.57
C MET A 490 -17.50 14.46 -12.68
N GLU A 491 -17.30 13.73 -11.58
CA GLU A 491 -18.36 13.36 -10.64
C GLU A 491 -18.57 14.43 -9.57
N ALA A 492 -17.50 14.92 -8.96
CA ALA A 492 -17.52 15.94 -7.93
C ALA A 492 -16.15 16.63 -7.78
N SER A 493 -16.14 17.87 -7.28
CA SER A 493 -14.90 18.57 -6.88
C SER A 493 -14.82 18.62 -5.36
N ILE A 494 -13.82 17.95 -4.78
CA ILE A 494 -13.68 17.77 -3.33
C ILE A 494 -12.21 17.88 -2.94
N ASP A 495 -11.91 18.58 -1.85
CA ASP A 495 -10.57 18.55 -1.25
C ASP A 495 -10.35 17.25 -0.48
N GLU A 496 -9.33 16.50 -0.89
CA GLU A 496 -8.96 15.22 -0.31
C GLU A 496 -7.80 15.35 0.68
N SER A 497 -7.80 14.52 1.73
CA SER A 497 -6.70 14.45 2.68
C SER A 497 -6.34 13.01 3.05
N ILE A 498 -5.05 12.70 3.04
CA ILE A 498 -4.49 11.42 3.50
C ILE A 498 -3.39 11.70 4.52
N ILE A 499 -3.50 11.12 5.71
CA ILE A 499 -2.48 11.16 6.76
C ILE A 499 -2.08 9.72 7.10
N ILE A 500 -0.81 9.37 6.92
CA ILE A 500 -0.22 8.09 7.32
C ILE A 500 0.88 8.37 8.34
N GLN A 501 0.77 7.81 9.54
CA GLN A 501 1.73 8.09 10.63
C GLN A 501 2.09 6.84 11.44
N ASN A 502 3.35 6.78 11.88
CA ASN A 502 3.89 5.71 12.75
C ASN A 502 3.75 4.30 12.13
N SER A 503 3.88 4.17 10.82
CA SER A 503 3.64 2.92 10.09
C SER A 503 4.93 2.15 9.76
N LYS A 504 4.84 0.83 9.58
CA LYS A 504 5.97 -0.06 9.29
C LYS A 504 5.65 -1.01 8.13
N PHE A 505 6.52 -1.07 7.14
CA PHE A 505 6.41 -1.94 5.96
C PHE A 505 7.70 -2.73 5.84
N LEU A 506 7.70 -3.95 6.37
CA LEU A 506 8.90 -4.76 6.58
C LEU A 506 8.82 -6.08 5.82
N ASP A 507 9.90 -6.43 5.09
CA ASP A 507 10.12 -7.73 4.46
C ASP A 507 9.01 -8.18 3.49
N ASN A 508 8.24 -7.24 2.90
CA ASN A 508 7.12 -7.56 2.01
C ASN A 508 7.61 -7.88 0.59
N LYS A 509 6.90 -8.75 -0.12
CA LYS A 509 7.24 -9.19 -1.49
C LYS A 509 6.15 -8.82 -2.48
N LEU A 510 6.43 -8.01 -3.50
CA LEU A 510 5.49 -7.72 -4.59
C LEU A 510 6.00 -8.39 -5.86
N ILE A 511 5.18 -9.17 -6.55
CA ILE A 511 5.60 -9.89 -7.77
C ILE A 511 4.70 -9.46 -8.92
N ILE A 512 5.27 -8.88 -9.96
CA ILE A 512 4.58 -8.39 -11.14
C ILE A 512 4.84 -9.34 -12.28
N THR A 513 3.77 -9.88 -12.83
CA THR A 513 3.80 -11.00 -13.77
C THR A 513 3.05 -10.70 -15.06
N ASP A 514 2.25 -9.64 -15.05
CA ASP A 514 1.53 -9.09 -16.18
C ASP A 514 1.71 -7.58 -16.20
N SER A 515 1.45 -6.93 -17.34
CA SER A 515 1.48 -5.47 -17.46
C SER A 515 0.48 -4.87 -16.47
N ASN A 516 0.96 -4.33 -15.35
CA ASN A 516 0.09 -3.71 -14.36
C ASN A 516 0.47 -2.25 -14.14
N LYS A 517 -0.55 -1.41 -14.03
CA LYS A 517 -0.39 0.01 -13.76
C LYS A 517 -0.26 0.18 -12.24
N ASN A 518 0.77 0.88 -11.78
CA ASN A 518 0.91 1.36 -10.39
C ASN A 518 1.24 0.27 -9.35
N ALA A 519 2.16 -0.64 -9.66
CA ALA A 519 2.59 -1.67 -8.71
C ALA A 519 3.43 -1.05 -7.58
N ALA A 520 2.90 -1.02 -6.36
CA ALA A 520 3.62 -0.46 -5.21
C ALA A 520 3.29 -1.07 -3.85
N ILE A 521 3.98 -0.69 -2.77
CA ILE A 521 3.44 -1.01 -1.43
C ILE A 521 2.21 -0.15 -1.16
N ILE A 522 2.35 1.14 -1.43
CA ILE A 522 1.25 2.11 -1.34
C ILE A 522 1.12 2.79 -2.70
N SER A 523 -0.06 2.69 -3.29
CA SER A 523 -0.42 3.40 -4.52
C SER A 523 -1.51 4.43 -4.23
N ILE A 524 -1.25 5.69 -4.58
CA ILE A 524 -2.20 6.80 -4.42
C ILE A 524 -2.40 7.47 -5.77
N THR A 525 -3.63 7.47 -6.25
CA THR A 525 -4.04 8.14 -7.49
C THR A 525 -5.22 9.06 -7.22
N SER A 526 -5.08 10.34 -7.56
CA SER A 526 -6.19 11.29 -7.49
C SER A 526 -6.12 12.33 -8.61
N SER A 527 -7.29 12.67 -9.15
CA SER A 527 -7.48 13.83 -10.01
C SER A 527 -7.85 15.10 -9.24
N GLN A 528 -8.21 15.01 -7.96
CA GLN A 528 -8.66 16.14 -7.14
C GLN A 528 -7.49 16.91 -6.50
N SER A 529 -7.80 18.07 -5.91
CA SER A 529 -6.95 18.76 -4.93
C SER A 529 -6.73 17.85 -3.71
N CYS A 530 -5.50 17.41 -3.49
CA CYS A 530 -5.18 16.42 -2.45
C CYS A 530 -4.02 16.85 -1.55
N VAL A 531 -4.17 16.67 -0.23
CA VAL A 531 -3.09 16.85 0.75
C VAL A 531 -2.68 15.50 1.32
N ILE A 532 -1.42 15.12 1.10
CA ILE A 532 -0.83 13.88 1.61
C ILE A 532 0.25 14.19 2.63
N ASN A 533 0.17 13.55 3.81
CA ASN A 533 1.21 13.58 4.82
C ASN A 533 1.59 12.17 5.26
N ILE A 534 2.83 11.76 4.99
CA ILE A 534 3.41 10.50 5.44
C ILE A 534 4.50 10.85 6.46
N SER A 535 4.34 10.40 7.70
CA SER A 535 5.28 10.75 8.77
C SER A 535 5.69 9.55 9.63
N ASN A 536 6.92 9.60 10.16
CA ASN A 536 7.48 8.60 11.08
C ASN A 536 7.28 7.16 10.58
N SER A 537 7.48 6.91 9.28
CA SER A 537 7.20 5.62 8.65
C SER A 537 8.49 4.93 8.21
N ASP A 538 8.52 3.60 8.33
CA ASP A 538 9.68 2.77 8.02
C ASP A 538 9.36 1.77 6.91
N PHE A 539 10.11 1.86 5.80
CA PHE A 539 10.07 0.96 4.67
C PHE A 539 11.40 0.23 4.57
N SER A 540 11.45 -1.01 5.07
CA SER A 540 12.69 -1.76 5.16
C SER A 540 12.58 -3.17 4.56
N ASN A 541 13.61 -3.58 3.81
CA ASN A 541 13.77 -4.93 3.25
C ASN A 541 12.63 -5.43 2.34
N ASN A 542 11.82 -4.53 1.76
CA ASN A 542 10.77 -4.95 0.84
C ASN A 542 11.37 -5.40 -0.50
N HIS A 543 10.82 -6.42 -1.15
CA HIS A 543 11.29 -6.96 -2.42
C HIS A 543 10.18 -6.89 -3.48
N LEU A 544 10.31 -6.04 -4.48
CA LEU A 544 9.43 -5.94 -5.61
C LEU A 544 10.08 -6.63 -6.81
N ASN A 545 9.40 -7.52 -7.53
CA ASN A 545 10.01 -8.27 -8.61
C ASN A 545 9.15 -8.24 -9.86
N GLU A 546 9.71 -7.71 -10.95
CA GLU A 546 9.05 -7.60 -12.24
C GLU A 546 9.55 -8.67 -13.22
N TYR A 547 8.65 -9.55 -13.66
CA TYR A 547 8.93 -10.56 -14.68
C TYR A 547 8.65 -10.06 -16.10
N PHE A 548 7.85 -9.01 -16.24
CA PHE A 548 7.46 -8.43 -17.52
C PHE A 548 7.63 -6.92 -17.47
N GLN A 549 8.60 -6.39 -18.22
CA GLN A 549 8.86 -4.95 -18.32
C GLN A 549 7.91 -4.30 -19.33
N ASP A 550 7.08 -3.38 -18.87
CA ASP A 550 6.33 -2.48 -19.74
C ASP A 550 6.93 -1.07 -19.68
N SER A 551 7.68 -0.68 -20.72
CA SER A 551 8.28 0.65 -20.80
C SER A 551 7.27 1.79 -20.93
N THR A 552 5.97 1.50 -21.10
CA THR A 552 4.92 2.52 -21.25
C THR A 552 4.25 2.90 -19.94
N SER A 553 4.46 2.12 -18.86
CA SER A 553 3.86 2.38 -17.55
C SER A 553 4.92 2.52 -16.46
N PRO A 554 4.64 3.31 -15.40
CA PRO A 554 5.54 3.37 -14.24
C PRO A 554 5.63 1.98 -13.60
N SER A 555 6.86 1.49 -13.49
CA SER A 555 7.22 0.19 -12.95
C SER A 555 7.08 0.09 -11.42
N ALA A 556 7.49 -1.06 -10.87
CA ALA A 556 7.37 -1.39 -9.45
C ALA A 556 8.08 -0.37 -8.52
N THR A 557 7.34 0.27 -7.62
CA THR A 557 7.90 1.26 -6.66
C THR A 557 7.47 0.96 -5.23
N VAL A 558 8.24 1.34 -4.20
CA VAL A 558 7.77 1.22 -2.81
C VAL A 558 6.56 2.14 -2.58
N LEU A 559 6.61 3.34 -3.14
CA LEU A 559 5.58 4.36 -3.02
C LEU A 559 5.30 4.94 -4.40
N TYR A 560 4.05 4.82 -4.84
CA TYR A 560 3.54 5.41 -6.07
C TYR A 560 2.51 6.48 -5.72
N MET A 561 2.78 7.74 -6.08
CA MET A 561 1.84 8.83 -5.91
C MET A 561 1.66 9.59 -7.22
N SER A 562 0.43 9.65 -7.72
CA SER A 562 0.06 10.42 -8.90
C SER A 562 -1.12 11.34 -8.61
N LEU A 563 -0.81 12.60 -8.34
CA LEU A 563 -1.77 13.67 -8.10
C LEU A 563 -1.75 14.67 -9.27
N GLN A 564 -2.92 15.08 -9.73
CA GLN A 564 -3.01 16.21 -10.67
C GLN A 564 -2.75 17.55 -9.96
N GLU A 565 -3.37 17.75 -8.80
CA GLU A 565 -3.17 18.92 -7.95
C GLU A 565 -3.00 18.48 -6.50
N GLY A 566 -1.91 18.85 -5.83
CA GLY A 566 -1.78 18.46 -4.42
C GLY A 566 -0.44 18.76 -3.75
N LEU A 567 -0.50 18.82 -2.43
CA LEU A 567 0.64 18.98 -1.53
C LEU A 567 0.99 17.64 -0.90
N THR A 568 2.20 17.16 -1.17
CA THR A 568 2.75 15.93 -0.59
C THR A 568 3.86 16.27 0.40
N SER A 569 3.76 15.73 1.61
CA SER A 569 4.78 15.85 2.65
C SER A 569 5.21 14.47 3.14
N ILE A 570 6.53 14.21 3.13
CA ILE A 570 7.14 12.98 3.68
C ILE A 570 8.16 13.40 4.73
N ILE A 571 7.92 13.06 6.00
CA ILE A 571 8.65 13.61 7.15
C ILE A 571 9.13 12.49 8.09
N ASN A 572 10.40 12.50 8.47
CA ASN A 572 11.00 11.50 9.39
C ASN A 572 10.81 10.05 8.91
N CYS A 573 10.88 9.80 7.60
CA CYS A 573 10.71 8.46 7.04
C CYS A 573 12.05 7.81 6.70
N LYS A 574 12.08 6.47 6.81
CA LYS A 574 13.25 5.63 6.55
C LYS A 574 12.97 4.68 5.39
N PHE A 575 13.91 4.61 4.44
CA PHE A 575 13.87 3.72 3.30
C PHE A 575 15.18 2.93 3.24
N PHE A 576 15.14 1.68 3.69
CA PHE A 576 16.33 0.83 3.82
C PHE A 576 16.19 -0.48 3.05
N ASN A 577 17.22 -0.85 2.29
CA ASN A 577 17.33 -2.21 1.73
C ASN A 577 16.11 -2.68 0.92
N ASN A 578 15.31 -1.76 0.37
CA ASN A 578 14.18 -2.13 -0.47
C ASN A 578 14.71 -2.58 -1.82
N LEU A 579 14.52 -3.85 -2.17
CA LEU A 579 14.93 -4.41 -3.43
C LEU A 579 13.76 -4.34 -4.43
N VAL A 580 14.03 -3.97 -5.66
CA VAL A 580 13.14 -4.04 -6.80
C VAL A 580 13.87 -4.92 -7.86
N THR A 581 13.23 -5.62 -8.78
CA THR A 581 13.96 -6.33 -9.85
C THR A 581 13.32 -6.03 -11.18
N ASN A 582 14.17 -5.80 -12.19
CA ASN A 582 13.76 -5.45 -13.55
C ASN A 582 12.79 -4.25 -13.65
N SER A 583 12.81 -3.28 -12.74
CA SER A 583 11.98 -2.07 -12.87
C SER A 583 12.62 -1.03 -13.80
N SER A 584 11.77 -0.32 -14.54
CA SER A 584 12.14 0.74 -15.49
C SER A 584 12.21 2.15 -14.90
N ASP A 585 11.86 2.36 -13.64
CA ASP A 585 11.79 3.69 -13.00
C ASP A 585 12.48 3.66 -11.63
N SER A 586 12.24 4.68 -10.82
CA SER A 586 12.79 4.83 -9.47
C SER A 586 12.08 3.97 -8.42
N ILE A 587 12.71 3.79 -7.25
CA ILE A 587 12.09 3.13 -6.10
C ILE A 587 10.90 3.92 -5.53
N ILE A 588 10.89 5.24 -5.68
CA ILE A 588 9.79 6.10 -5.23
C ILE A 588 9.38 7.04 -6.36
N TYR A 589 8.15 6.89 -6.84
CA TYR A 589 7.55 7.74 -7.86
C TYR A 589 6.58 8.74 -7.23
N ILE A 590 6.81 10.04 -7.47
CA ILE A 590 5.96 11.11 -6.96
C ILE A 590 5.64 12.08 -8.09
N LYS A 591 4.33 12.26 -8.34
CA LYS A 591 3.79 13.32 -9.17
C LYS A 591 2.87 14.20 -8.34
N SER A 592 3.26 15.46 -8.15
CA SER A 592 2.55 16.44 -7.31
C SER A 592 2.88 17.89 -7.71
N SER A 593 2.07 18.86 -7.28
CA SER A 593 2.38 20.29 -7.47
C SER A 593 3.37 20.78 -6.40
N THR A 594 3.15 20.42 -5.13
CA THR A 594 4.09 20.75 -4.04
C THR A 594 4.60 19.50 -3.35
N LEU A 595 5.92 19.37 -3.22
CA LEU A 595 6.59 18.27 -2.54
C LEU A 595 7.50 18.80 -1.41
N GLN A 596 7.34 18.25 -0.22
CA GLN A 596 8.20 18.53 0.93
C GLN A 596 8.75 17.21 1.51
N LEU A 597 10.07 17.03 1.43
CA LEU A 597 10.81 15.90 1.97
C LEU A 597 11.68 16.37 3.14
N GLN A 598 11.44 15.88 4.35
CA GLN A 598 12.17 16.33 5.55
C GLN A 598 12.66 15.18 6.41
N ASN A 599 13.90 15.29 6.90
CA ASN A 599 14.52 14.31 7.79
C ASN A 599 14.43 12.88 7.23
N LEU A 600 14.67 12.71 5.94
CA LEU A 600 14.63 11.39 5.30
C LEU A 600 15.97 10.68 5.42
N GLN A 601 15.93 9.37 5.59
CA GLN A 601 17.09 8.51 5.48
C GLN A 601 16.85 7.46 4.39
N PHE A 602 17.62 7.55 3.30
CA PHE A 602 17.52 6.64 2.16
C PHE A 602 18.86 5.93 1.98
N THR A 603 18.92 4.62 2.21
CA THR A 603 20.15 3.82 2.04
C THR A 603 19.88 2.45 1.42
N SER A 604 20.71 2.07 0.44
CA SER A 604 20.87 0.69 -0.03
C SER A 604 19.60 -0.01 -0.58
N SER A 605 18.66 0.70 -1.20
CA SER A 605 17.45 0.13 -1.78
C SER A 605 17.66 -0.35 -3.23
N ASN A 606 17.97 -1.64 -3.44
CA ASN A 606 18.47 -2.20 -4.71
C ASN A 606 17.45 -2.27 -5.87
N ILE A 607 17.86 -2.18 -7.15
CA ILE A 607 17.23 -2.96 -8.23
C ILE A 607 18.20 -4.10 -8.58
N LYS A 608 17.77 -5.35 -8.75
CA LYS A 608 18.64 -6.42 -9.30
C LYS A 608 18.04 -7.02 -10.57
N PHE A 609 18.88 -7.42 -11.52
CA PHE A 609 18.42 -8.29 -12.60
C PHE A 609 18.27 -9.70 -12.05
N ILE A 610 17.15 -10.36 -12.35
CA ILE A 610 16.89 -11.72 -11.87
C ILE A 610 17.94 -12.69 -12.40
N SER A 611 18.44 -12.48 -13.63
CA SER A 611 19.55 -13.24 -14.24
C SER A 611 20.81 -13.29 -13.38
N ASN A 612 21.13 -12.20 -12.69
CA ASN A 612 22.33 -12.10 -11.85
C ASN A 612 22.08 -12.73 -10.48
N MET A 613 20.82 -12.75 -10.00
CA MET A 613 20.47 -13.45 -8.75
C MET A 613 20.39 -14.95 -8.92
N SER A 614 19.96 -15.47 -10.09
CA SER A 614 19.87 -16.92 -10.33
C SER A 614 21.20 -17.64 -10.19
N GLN A 615 22.30 -17.00 -10.60
CA GLN A 615 23.65 -17.55 -10.50
C GLN A 615 24.11 -17.75 -9.05
N SER A 616 23.40 -17.16 -8.09
CA SER A 616 23.70 -17.25 -6.65
C SER A 616 22.69 -18.08 -5.87
N LEU A 617 21.68 -18.64 -6.54
CA LEU A 617 20.72 -19.57 -5.94
C LEU A 617 21.33 -20.96 -5.91
N ILE A 618 21.99 -21.29 -4.80
CA ILE A 618 22.56 -22.63 -4.57
C ILE A 618 21.40 -23.64 -4.47
N PHE A 619 21.29 -24.54 -5.45
CA PHE A 619 20.47 -25.73 -5.30
C PHE A 619 21.20 -26.74 -4.41
N PRO A 620 20.57 -27.31 -3.37
CA PRO A 620 21.18 -28.40 -2.63
C PRO A 620 21.41 -29.58 -3.58
N THR A 621 22.67 -29.96 -3.73
CA THR A 621 23.17 -30.80 -4.82
C THR A 621 22.68 -32.25 -4.81
N ILE A 622 22.00 -32.73 -3.76
CA ILE A 622 21.54 -34.12 -3.69
C ILE A 622 20.27 -34.20 -2.83
N GLN A 623 19.08 -34.30 -3.44
CA GLN A 623 17.88 -34.75 -2.74
C GLN A 623 17.12 -35.78 -3.57
N ASN A 624 16.71 -36.85 -2.89
CA ASN A 624 15.89 -37.92 -3.45
C ASN A 624 14.50 -37.35 -3.76
N LEU A 625 14.03 -37.46 -5.01
CA LEU A 625 12.79 -36.82 -5.51
C LEU A 625 11.53 -37.17 -4.68
N GLY A 626 11.54 -38.29 -3.96
CA GLY A 626 10.44 -38.71 -3.08
C GLY A 626 10.41 -38.04 -1.70
N GLN A 627 11.43 -37.26 -1.34
CA GLN A 627 11.58 -36.59 -0.03
C GLN A 627 12.14 -35.17 -0.19
N ILE A 628 11.72 -34.45 -1.23
CA ILE A 628 12.08 -33.03 -1.33
C ILE A 628 11.36 -32.30 -0.19
N ASP A 629 12.09 -32.03 0.88
CA ASP A 629 11.68 -31.04 1.87
C ASP A 629 11.88 -29.67 1.22
N PHE A 630 10.83 -29.22 0.55
CA PHE A 630 10.87 -28.00 -0.25
C PHE A 630 11.25 -26.78 0.59
N GLU A 631 11.07 -26.75 1.92
CA GLU A 631 11.58 -25.66 2.78
C GLU A 631 13.10 -25.52 2.72
N THR A 632 13.82 -26.61 2.44
CA THR A 632 15.29 -26.66 2.36
C THR A 632 15.86 -26.40 0.96
N ALA A 633 15.05 -26.60 -0.10
CA ALA A 633 15.51 -26.51 -1.50
C ALA A 633 15.58 -25.07 -2.04
N PHE A 634 14.83 -24.15 -1.44
CA PHE A 634 14.89 -22.72 -1.74
C PHE A 634 14.83 -21.98 -0.40
N PRO A 635 15.90 -22.06 0.41
CA PRO A 635 15.89 -21.32 1.65
C PRO A 635 15.78 -19.84 1.30
N ILE A 636 14.71 -19.17 1.73
CA ILE A 636 14.70 -17.72 1.93
C ILE A 636 15.54 -17.43 3.18
N LYS A 637 16.78 -17.92 3.17
CA LYS A 637 17.86 -17.53 4.02
C LYS A 637 18.99 -17.32 3.03
N SER A 638 19.01 -16.13 2.42
CA SER A 638 20.25 -15.55 1.93
C SER A 638 21.19 -15.44 3.14
N LYS A 639 21.82 -16.56 3.49
CA LYS A 639 22.83 -16.64 4.54
C LYS A 639 24.19 -16.18 4.03
N VAL A 640 24.26 -15.81 2.76
CA VAL A 640 25.25 -14.89 2.25
C VAL A 640 24.68 -13.50 2.52
N GLU A 641 25.25 -12.80 3.49
CA GLU A 641 25.34 -11.34 3.48
C GLU A 641 25.99 -10.97 2.14
N MET A 642 25.21 -10.99 1.05
CA MET A 642 25.67 -10.39 -0.18
C MET A 642 25.67 -8.91 0.11
N ASP A 643 26.84 -8.38 0.45
CA ASP A 643 27.15 -6.96 0.59
C ASP A 643 26.77 -6.24 -0.71
N THR A 644 25.48 -5.95 -0.85
CA THR A 644 24.95 -5.21 -1.99
C THR A 644 24.89 -3.77 -1.56
N LEU A 645 25.90 -3.04 -2.01
CA LEU A 645 26.22 -1.69 -1.55
C LEU A 645 25.40 -0.60 -2.24
N PHE A 646 24.51 -0.87 -3.23
CA PHE A 646 23.95 0.20 -4.08
C PHE A 646 22.55 -0.04 -4.69
N SER A 647 21.71 1.01 -4.65
CA SER A 647 20.33 1.10 -5.16
C SER A 647 20.27 1.21 -6.69
N ILE A 648 19.68 0.36 -7.53
CA ILE A 648 19.73 0.50 -9.04
C ILE A 648 18.37 1.02 -9.56
N SER A 649 18.30 1.78 -10.66
CA SER A 649 17.08 2.08 -11.47
C SER A 649 17.40 2.51 -12.91
N LEU A 650 16.47 2.62 -13.86
CA LEU A 650 16.80 3.31 -15.15
C LEU A 650 16.86 4.84 -14.97
N GLN A 651 15.97 5.41 -14.16
CA GLN A 651 15.93 6.85 -13.86
C GLN A 651 15.74 7.07 -12.37
N GLY A 652 16.40 8.08 -11.80
CA GLY A 652 16.17 8.51 -10.43
C GLY A 652 16.48 7.40 -9.42
N GLY A 653 17.77 7.04 -9.26
CA GLY A 653 18.24 5.89 -8.45
C GLY A 653 17.65 5.74 -7.05
N GLY A 654 17.07 6.81 -6.49
CA GLY A 654 16.07 6.73 -5.42
C GLY A 654 14.69 7.28 -5.81
N PHE A 655 14.63 8.49 -6.38
CA PHE A 655 13.37 9.21 -6.59
C PHE A 655 13.20 9.67 -8.04
N TYR A 656 12.01 9.43 -8.58
CA TYR A 656 11.47 10.09 -9.76
C TYR A 656 10.40 11.09 -9.32
N ILE A 657 10.63 12.38 -9.57
CA ILE A 657 9.72 13.46 -9.19
C ILE A 657 9.24 14.15 -10.46
N ALA A 658 7.97 13.95 -10.81
CA ALA A 658 7.31 14.71 -11.86
C ALA A 658 6.51 15.86 -11.25
N THR A 659 6.56 17.02 -11.88
CA THR A 659 5.85 18.21 -11.39
C THR A 659 4.84 18.76 -12.40
N GLN A 660 3.79 19.40 -11.90
CA GLN A 660 2.71 19.99 -12.70
C GLN A 660 2.33 21.39 -12.21
N GLY A 661 1.95 22.28 -13.13
CA GLY A 661 1.48 23.63 -12.81
C GLY A 661 2.58 24.54 -12.25
N MET A 662 2.31 25.23 -11.13
CA MET A 662 3.37 25.90 -10.35
C MET A 662 3.89 24.94 -9.31
N SER A 663 5.17 24.57 -9.42
CA SER A 663 5.72 23.47 -8.66
C SER A 663 6.81 23.88 -7.70
N LYS A 664 6.71 23.38 -6.47
CA LYS A 664 7.67 23.63 -5.40
C LYS A 664 8.14 22.32 -4.81
N ILE A 665 9.43 22.05 -4.92
CA ILE A 665 10.10 20.90 -4.30
C ILE A 665 11.05 21.42 -3.22
N LEU A 666 10.83 21.00 -1.97
CA LEU A 666 11.71 21.29 -0.85
C LEU A 666 12.23 19.98 -0.25
N ILE A 667 13.53 19.80 -0.22
CA ILE A 667 14.21 18.69 0.45
C ILE A 667 15.10 19.27 1.54
N GLN A 668 14.92 18.84 2.80
CA GLN A 668 15.65 19.40 3.93
C GLN A 668 16.07 18.35 4.95
N ASN A 669 17.29 18.50 5.49
CA ASN A 669 17.84 17.63 6.54
C ASN A 669 17.83 16.14 6.16
N SER A 670 18.05 15.82 4.88
CA SER A 670 17.94 14.44 4.36
C SER A 670 19.30 13.84 4.06
N PHE A 671 19.41 12.53 4.25
CA PHE A 671 20.60 11.74 3.96
C PHE A 671 20.29 10.71 2.87
N PHE A 672 20.96 10.85 1.72
CA PHE A 672 20.90 9.90 0.62
C PHE A 672 22.26 9.23 0.50
N ALA A 673 22.30 7.90 0.57
CA ALA A 673 23.53 7.18 0.33
C ALA A 673 23.32 5.92 -0.48
N ASN A 674 24.37 5.51 -1.19
CA ASN A 674 24.43 4.22 -1.87
C ASN A 674 23.33 4.10 -2.93
N THR A 675 23.26 5.07 -3.83
CA THR A 675 22.29 5.12 -4.95
C THR A 675 22.97 4.96 -6.30
N GLN A 676 22.34 4.30 -7.26
CA GLN A 676 22.86 4.10 -8.60
C GLN A 676 21.73 3.93 -9.65
N THR A 677 22.02 4.17 -10.92
CA THR A 677 21.16 3.71 -12.04
C THR A 677 21.75 2.48 -12.72
N GLN A 678 21.04 1.87 -13.67
CA GLN A 678 21.51 0.69 -14.39
C GLN A 678 22.77 1.03 -15.18
N LEU A 679 23.90 0.44 -14.76
CA LEU A 679 25.22 0.65 -15.37
C LEU A 679 25.48 -0.27 -16.58
N GLN A 680 24.68 -1.34 -16.74
CA GLN A 680 24.83 -2.33 -17.81
C GLN A 680 24.13 -1.89 -19.13
N SER A 681 22.90 -1.37 -19.06
CA SER A 681 22.11 -0.92 -20.22
C SER A 681 22.78 0.24 -20.97
N SER A 682 22.63 0.28 -22.30
CA SER A 682 23.15 1.35 -23.15
C SER A 682 22.17 2.51 -23.36
N VAL A 683 20.86 2.32 -23.13
CA VAL A 683 19.85 3.16 -23.78
C VAL A 683 19.25 4.26 -22.88
N PHE A 684 19.08 4.07 -21.56
CA PHE A 684 18.57 5.12 -20.65
C PHE A 684 19.06 4.89 -19.20
N SER A 685 19.82 5.84 -18.61
CA SER A 685 20.40 5.70 -17.26
C SER A 685 20.84 7.06 -16.69
N SER A 686 19.95 7.75 -15.95
CA SER A 686 20.16 9.15 -15.51
C SER A 686 19.59 9.48 -14.11
N GLY A 687 20.22 10.43 -13.42
CA GLY A 687 19.77 10.90 -12.10
C GLY A 687 20.06 9.89 -10.99
N GLY A 688 21.34 9.68 -10.67
CA GLY A 688 21.80 8.60 -9.78
C GLY A 688 21.14 8.56 -8.40
N CYS A 689 20.61 9.68 -7.90
CA CYS A 689 19.73 9.74 -6.73
C CYS A 689 18.36 10.34 -7.07
N LEU A 690 18.34 11.51 -7.72
CA LEU A 690 17.13 12.27 -8.01
C LEU A 690 17.00 12.52 -9.52
N TYR A 691 15.84 12.21 -10.06
CA TYR A 691 15.41 12.63 -11.38
C TYR A 691 14.18 13.52 -11.25
N ILE A 692 14.28 14.77 -11.70
CA ILE A 692 13.21 15.77 -11.60
C ILE A 692 12.74 16.11 -13.01
N ASP A 693 11.50 15.77 -13.34
CA ASP A 693 10.85 16.18 -14.58
C ASP A 693 9.88 17.34 -14.31
N ALA A 694 10.34 18.54 -14.66
CA ALA A 694 9.58 19.77 -14.56
C ALA A 694 9.19 20.39 -15.91
N SER A 695 9.36 19.65 -17.01
CA SER A 695 9.10 20.10 -18.38
C SER A 695 7.72 20.73 -18.58
N LEU A 696 6.71 20.28 -17.82
CA LEU A 696 5.31 20.72 -17.92
C LEU A 696 4.89 21.71 -16.81
N SER A 697 5.83 22.28 -16.05
CA SER A 697 5.53 23.09 -14.86
C SER A 697 6.52 24.23 -14.66
N GLN A 698 6.19 25.26 -13.87
CA GLN A 698 7.18 26.19 -13.32
C GLN A 698 7.90 25.52 -12.13
N LEU A 699 9.22 25.59 -12.06
CA LEU A 699 10.00 24.87 -11.05
C LEU A 699 10.62 25.80 -10.00
N ILE A 700 10.32 25.54 -8.73
CA ILE A 700 11.06 26.05 -7.57
C ILE A 700 11.60 24.85 -6.79
N PHE A 701 12.89 24.58 -6.92
CA PHE A 701 13.58 23.48 -6.24
C PHE A 701 14.54 24.01 -5.18
N SER A 702 14.49 23.44 -3.97
CA SER A 702 15.41 23.75 -2.88
C SER A 702 15.87 22.48 -2.17
N LEU A 703 17.19 22.26 -2.10
CA LEU A 703 17.83 21.20 -1.29
C LEU A 703 18.70 21.85 -0.22
N ILE A 704 18.37 21.63 1.05
CA ILE A 704 18.93 22.36 2.19
C ILE A 704 19.44 21.39 3.27
N ASN A 705 20.61 21.65 3.86
CA ASN A 705 21.16 20.90 5.01
C ASN A 705 21.18 19.36 4.79
N SER A 706 21.52 18.91 3.58
CA SER A 706 21.40 17.50 3.18
C SER A 706 22.73 16.95 2.66
N SER A 707 22.86 15.63 2.59
CA SER A 707 24.03 14.99 2.00
C SER A 707 23.67 13.90 1.00
N ILE A 708 24.47 13.81 -0.06
CA ILE A 708 24.43 12.75 -1.07
C ILE A 708 25.81 12.08 -1.05
N ASP A 709 25.86 10.81 -0.63
CA ASP A 709 27.10 10.03 -0.52
C ASP A 709 27.03 8.79 -1.41
N THR A 710 28.02 8.62 -2.28
CA THR A 710 28.16 7.46 -3.16
C THR A 710 26.93 7.24 -4.06
N SER A 711 26.82 8.07 -5.10
CA SER A 711 25.70 8.08 -6.04
C SER A 711 26.17 7.95 -7.49
N PHE A 712 25.74 6.92 -8.22
CA PHE A 712 26.25 6.62 -9.56
C PHE A 712 25.16 6.67 -10.65
N ALA A 713 25.53 7.11 -11.85
CA ALA A 713 24.70 6.89 -13.03
C ALA A 713 25.55 6.46 -14.22
N LYS A 714 24.95 5.80 -15.23
CA LYS A 714 25.73 5.50 -16.44
C LYS A 714 25.88 6.75 -17.28
N GLN A 715 24.78 7.34 -17.74
CA GLN A 715 24.83 8.41 -18.74
C GLN A 715 25.00 9.77 -18.09
N GLU A 716 24.01 10.25 -17.33
CA GLU A 716 23.92 11.67 -16.95
C GLU A 716 23.51 11.89 -15.48
N GLY A 717 24.15 12.87 -14.82
CA GLY A 717 23.78 13.34 -13.48
C GLY A 717 23.92 12.27 -12.40
N GLY A 718 25.16 11.95 -12.01
CA GLY A 718 25.44 10.95 -10.99
C GLY A 718 24.75 11.22 -9.64
N GLY A 719 24.38 12.46 -9.32
CA GLY A 719 23.48 12.78 -8.19
C GLY A 719 22.07 13.17 -8.64
N ILE A 720 21.96 14.25 -9.39
CA ILE A 720 20.70 14.93 -9.72
C ILE A 720 20.64 15.22 -11.23
N VAL A 721 19.52 14.86 -11.85
CA VAL A 721 19.14 15.34 -13.19
C VAL A 721 17.86 16.14 -13.07
N ILE A 722 17.83 17.31 -13.71
CA ILE A 722 16.64 18.16 -13.80
C ILE A 722 16.34 18.38 -15.27
N ASN A 723 15.19 17.89 -15.73
CA ASN A 723 14.55 18.32 -16.97
C ASN A 723 13.73 19.58 -16.65
N PRO A 724 14.23 20.76 -17.02
CA PRO A 724 13.71 22.01 -16.50
C PRO A 724 12.43 22.45 -17.21
N SER A 725 11.71 23.36 -16.55
CA SER A 725 10.62 24.14 -17.14
C SER A 725 11.11 24.91 -18.37
N GLU A 726 10.27 25.04 -19.39
CA GLU A 726 10.52 25.99 -20.48
C GLU A 726 10.15 27.44 -20.12
N ILE A 727 9.55 27.68 -18.94
CA ILE A 727 9.02 28.99 -18.53
C ILE A 727 9.86 29.62 -17.40
N TYR A 728 9.90 28.95 -16.24
CA TYR A 728 10.54 29.49 -15.03
C TYR A 728 11.21 28.40 -14.21
N ASN A 729 12.47 28.61 -13.83
CA ASN A 729 13.23 27.72 -12.96
C ASN A 729 13.97 28.51 -11.88
N ARG A 730 13.80 28.11 -10.62
CA ARG A 730 14.62 28.56 -9.49
C ARG A 730 15.14 27.35 -8.75
N ILE A 731 16.46 27.15 -8.78
CA ILE A 731 17.14 26.01 -8.16
C ILE A 731 18.09 26.53 -7.08
N GLU A 732 17.89 26.09 -5.84
CA GLU A 732 18.70 26.50 -4.69
C GLU A 732 19.28 25.28 -3.94
N LEU A 733 20.60 25.20 -3.86
CA LEU A 733 21.33 24.14 -3.18
C LEU A 733 22.14 24.78 -2.04
N ILE A 734 21.79 24.49 -0.77
CA ILE A 734 22.30 25.23 0.40
C ILE A 734 22.77 24.26 1.49
N ASN A 735 23.96 24.50 2.06
CA ASN A 735 24.52 23.71 3.17
C ASN A 735 24.56 22.21 2.86
N LEU A 736 25.25 21.82 1.80
CA LEU A 736 25.28 20.42 1.33
C LEU A 736 26.66 19.78 1.49
N THR A 737 26.66 18.46 1.69
CA THR A 737 27.86 17.63 1.55
C THR A 737 27.64 16.62 0.43
N ILE A 738 28.47 16.66 -0.60
CA ILE A 738 28.36 15.80 -1.78
C ILE A 738 29.62 14.97 -1.86
N LYS A 739 29.47 13.65 -1.84
CA LYS A 739 30.58 12.72 -1.80
C LYS A 739 30.42 11.60 -2.84
N ASP A 740 31.50 11.28 -3.54
CA ASP A 740 31.63 10.14 -4.46
C ASP A 740 30.44 10.00 -5.44
N CYS A 741 30.10 11.08 -6.15
CA CYS A 741 29.07 11.06 -7.20
C CYS A 741 29.71 10.99 -8.58
N PHE A 742 29.34 9.99 -9.40
CA PHE A 742 29.96 9.75 -10.72
C PHE A 742 28.96 9.34 -11.80
N SER A 743 29.22 9.81 -13.03
CA SER A 743 28.55 9.35 -14.25
C SER A 743 29.46 9.55 -15.47
N ILE A 744 29.09 9.06 -16.66
CA ILE A 744 29.86 9.32 -17.90
C ILE A 744 29.81 10.81 -18.26
N LYS A 745 28.64 11.44 -18.10
CA LYS A 745 28.45 12.87 -18.27
C LYS A 745 27.86 13.46 -17.00
N TYR A 746 28.33 14.64 -16.61
CA TYR A 746 27.76 15.43 -15.51
C TYR A 746 27.69 14.67 -14.17
N SER A 747 28.78 14.60 -13.42
CA SER A 747 28.89 13.71 -12.27
C SER A 747 27.98 13.99 -11.08
N PHE A 748 27.58 15.24 -10.83
CA PHE A 748 26.62 15.57 -9.77
C PHE A 748 25.33 16.16 -10.33
N LEU A 749 25.36 17.33 -10.98
CA LEU A 749 24.16 18.00 -11.49
C LEU A 749 24.20 18.15 -13.02
N ALA A 750 23.11 17.74 -13.67
CA ALA A 750 22.81 18.08 -15.06
C ALA A 750 21.58 19.00 -15.15
N TYR A 751 21.76 20.19 -15.75
CA TYR A 751 20.69 21.15 -16.02
C TYR A 751 20.83 21.75 -17.44
N SER A 752 19.92 21.38 -18.35
CA SER A 752 19.96 21.84 -19.76
C SER A 752 18.56 22.05 -20.34
N PRO A 753 18.05 23.29 -20.39
CA PRO A 753 16.76 23.59 -20.99
C PRO A 753 16.83 23.59 -22.54
N ASN A 754 15.72 23.19 -23.18
CA ASN A 754 15.64 23.00 -24.64
C ASN A 754 15.25 24.28 -25.43
N LYS A 755 14.49 25.22 -24.83
CA LYS A 755 14.03 26.47 -25.47
C LYS A 755 14.63 27.71 -24.81
N VAL A 756 15.01 28.70 -25.62
CA VAL A 756 15.98 29.74 -25.23
C VAL A 756 15.41 31.17 -25.19
N GLU A 757 14.28 31.44 -25.84
CA GLU A 757 13.90 32.83 -26.18
C GLU A 757 13.22 33.61 -25.02
N ASN A 758 12.64 32.94 -24.01
CA ASN A 758 11.92 33.61 -22.90
C ASN A 758 12.12 32.94 -21.52
N LEU A 759 13.17 32.13 -21.35
CA LEU A 759 13.39 31.35 -20.13
C LEU A 759 13.92 32.22 -18.98
N ILE A 760 13.23 32.23 -17.84
CA ILE A 760 13.78 32.79 -16.59
C ILE A 760 14.36 31.63 -15.77
N SER A 761 15.68 31.56 -15.67
CA SER A 761 16.35 30.53 -14.85
C SER A 761 17.36 31.14 -13.87
N ASN A 762 17.32 30.70 -12.61
CA ASN A 762 18.27 31.07 -11.57
C ASN A 762 18.73 29.82 -10.81
N LEU A 763 20.04 29.56 -10.86
CA LEU A 763 20.71 28.46 -10.16
C LEU A 763 21.65 29.04 -9.11
N LYS A 764 21.41 28.69 -7.85
CA LYS A 764 22.20 29.16 -6.70
C LYS A 764 22.73 27.99 -5.87
N PHE A 765 24.03 28.01 -5.63
CA PHE A 765 24.76 27.07 -4.79
C PHE A 765 25.42 27.84 -3.64
N GLN A 766 25.21 27.41 -2.40
CA GLN A 766 25.73 28.11 -1.22
C GLN A 766 26.19 27.13 -0.13
N ASN A 767 27.38 27.35 0.42
CA ASN A 767 27.91 26.56 1.55
C ASN A 767 27.97 25.04 1.24
N ILE A 768 28.62 24.64 0.16
CA ILE A 768 28.68 23.23 -0.26
C ILE A 768 30.10 22.69 -0.19
N ASN A 769 30.25 21.48 0.32
CA ASN A 769 31.52 20.74 0.30
C ASN A 769 31.43 19.54 -0.64
N PHE A 770 32.35 19.46 -1.59
CA PHE A 770 32.47 18.36 -2.56
C PHE A 770 33.70 17.50 -2.24
N TYR A 771 33.50 16.18 -2.18
CA TYR A 771 34.54 15.17 -1.93
C TYR A 771 34.44 14.03 -2.95
N GLN A 772 35.37 13.94 -3.90
CA GLN A 772 35.31 12.93 -4.95
C GLN A 772 36.57 12.11 -4.91
N THR A 773 36.53 10.97 -4.23
CA THR A 773 37.74 10.24 -3.84
C THR A 773 38.20 9.28 -4.92
N GLN A 774 39.49 8.91 -4.89
CA GLN A 774 40.02 7.86 -5.76
C GLN A 774 39.31 6.51 -5.55
N ASN A 775 38.95 6.19 -4.29
CA ASN A 775 38.22 4.97 -3.97
C ASN A 775 36.81 4.99 -4.59
N GLY A 776 36.12 6.13 -4.54
CA GLY A 776 34.83 6.32 -5.19
C GLY A 776 34.91 6.12 -6.70
N LEU A 777 35.89 6.73 -7.37
CA LEU A 777 36.10 6.57 -8.81
C LEU A 777 36.40 5.10 -9.19
N ASN A 778 37.29 4.44 -8.44
CA ASN A 778 37.61 3.03 -8.67
C ASN A 778 36.38 2.14 -8.47
N SER A 779 35.57 2.40 -7.45
CA SER A 779 34.31 1.69 -7.24
C SER A 779 33.39 1.85 -8.45
N TYR A 780 33.20 3.08 -8.95
CA TYR A 780 32.37 3.35 -10.12
C TYR A 780 32.86 2.63 -11.39
N LEU A 781 34.15 2.77 -11.72
CA LEU A 781 34.74 2.13 -12.90
C LEU A 781 34.69 0.60 -12.84
N SER A 782 34.76 0.00 -11.64
CA SER A 782 34.65 -1.46 -11.47
C SER A 782 33.25 -2.01 -11.77
N LEU A 783 32.23 -1.16 -11.80
CA LEU A 783 30.82 -1.54 -12.02
C LEU A 783 30.32 -1.31 -13.45
N LEU A 784 31.08 -0.61 -14.31
CA LEU A 784 30.67 -0.26 -15.68
C LEU A 784 30.96 -1.40 -16.67
N GLU A 785 29.94 -2.13 -17.09
CA GLU A 785 30.06 -3.18 -18.12
C GLU A 785 30.14 -2.55 -19.52
N GLN A 786 31.17 -2.94 -20.28
CA GLN A 786 31.42 -2.57 -21.68
C GLN A 786 31.48 -1.05 -21.93
N LEU A 787 32.49 -0.37 -21.36
CA LEU A 787 32.77 1.04 -21.69
C LEU A 787 33.30 1.16 -23.12
N THR A 788 32.60 1.90 -23.99
CA THR A 788 33.07 2.16 -25.36
C THR A 788 34.10 3.28 -25.41
N ASN A 789 34.95 3.31 -26.46
CA ASN A 789 35.90 4.42 -26.67
C ASN A 789 35.22 5.80 -26.76
N SER A 790 34.01 5.85 -27.31
CA SER A 790 33.21 7.08 -27.38
C SER A 790 32.78 7.54 -25.97
N GLN A 791 32.30 6.62 -25.14
CA GLN A 791 31.94 6.92 -23.76
C GLN A 791 33.16 7.27 -22.91
N ALA A 792 34.28 6.59 -23.09
CA ALA A 792 35.54 6.96 -22.43
C ALA A 792 35.96 8.39 -22.84
N SER A 793 35.87 8.73 -24.13
CA SER A 793 36.13 10.09 -24.62
C SER A 793 35.17 11.12 -24.04
N GLN A 794 33.89 10.78 -23.86
CA GLN A 794 32.89 11.64 -23.19
C GLN A 794 33.19 11.79 -21.70
N PHE A 795 33.58 10.72 -21.00
CA PHE A 795 33.99 10.78 -19.60
C PHE A 795 35.17 11.73 -19.41
N ILE A 796 36.14 11.68 -20.32
CA ILE A 796 37.33 12.53 -20.30
C ILE A 796 36.98 13.99 -20.55
N ASN A 797 36.18 14.26 -21.60
CA ASN A 797 35.98 15.62 -22.11
C ASN A 797 34.70 16.32 -21.60
N SER A 798 33.74 15.58 -21.03
CA SER A 798 32.37 16.05 -20.81
C SER A 798 31.77 15.56 -19.49
N ASN A 799 32.62 15.36 -18.47
CA ASN A 799 32.19 14.92 -17.14
C ASN A 799 32.42 15.98 -16.03
N PRO A 800 31.87 17.20 -16.16
CA PRO A 800 31.91 18.17 -15.08
C PRO A 800 31.08 17.69 -13.89
N LEU A 801 31.45 18.10 -12.68
CA LEU A 801 30.64 17.83 -11.49
C LEU A 801 29.33 18.61 -11.56
N ILE A 802 29.39 19.89 -11.94
CA ILE A 802 28.23 20.74 -12.17
C ILE A 802 28.17 21.15 -13.64
N PHE A 803 27.07 20.82 -14.32
CA PHE A 803 26.74 21.32 -15.64
C PHE A 803 25.46 22.15 -15.61
N ALA A 804 25.52 23.37 -16.15
CA ALA A 804 24.36 24.23 -16.30
C ALA A 804 24.41 25.04 -17.60
N ARG A 805 23.25 25.18 -18.25
CA ARG A 805 23.07 25.98 -19.47
C ARG A 805 21.94 27.01 -19.34
N PHE A 806 22.05 28.15 -20.02
CA PHE A 806 20.97 29.16 -20.14
C PHE A 806 20.34 29.59 -18.81
N SER A 807 21.15 30.06 -17.87
CA SER A 807 20.66 30.47 -16.54
C SER A 807 21.39 31.69 -16.00
N ASN A 808 20.94 32.22 -14.87
CA ASN A 808 21.76 33.04 -13.98
C ASN A 808 22.38 32.12 -12.93
N PHE A 809 23.70 32.03 -12.88
CA PHE A 809 24.41 31.09 -12.02
C PHE A 809 25.15 31.80 -10.89
N THR A 810 24.94 31.34 -9.65
CA THR A 810 25.65 31.82 -8.46
C THR A 810 26.24 30.65 -7.66
N LEU A 811 27.53 30.70 -7.36
CA LEU A 811 28.24 29.77 -6.49
C LEU A 811 28.91 30.58 -5.37
N ASN A 812 28.53 30.34 -4.12
CA ASN A 812 29.00 31.10 -2.96
C ASN A 812 29.51 30.18 -1.84
N ASN A 813 30.69 30.45 -1.30
CA ASN A 813 31.27 29.73 -0.16
C ASN A 813 31.26 28.20 -0.36
N CYS A 814 31.82 27.74 -1.48
CA CYS A 814 31.85 26.31 -1.81
C CYS A 814 33.29 25.80 -1.88
N ASN A 815 33.52 24.60 -1.34
CA ASN A 815 34.83 23.98 -1.26
C ASN A 815 34.87 22.65 -2.01
N PHE A 816 35.87 22.49 -2.87
CA PHE A 816 36.22 21.22 -3.51
C PHE A 816 37.45 20.68 -2.80
N HIS A 817 37.30 19.57 -2.09
CA HIS A 817 38.34 19.00 -1.24
C HIS A 817 38.72 17.61 -1.71
N SER A 818 40.01 17.43 -1.99
CA SER A 818 40.57 16.11 -2.35
C SER A 818 39.83 15.43 -3.51
N THR A 819 39.31 16.22 -4.45
CA THR A 819 38.62 15.72 -5.65
C THR A 819 39.64 15.10 -6.60
N TYR A 820 39.38 13.86 -7.01
CA TYR A 820 40.28 13.05 -7.80
C TYR A 820 39.86 13.00 -9.27
N ILE A 821 40.70 13.58 -10.15
CA ILE A 821 40.62 13.43 -11.62
C ILE A 821 39.20 13.72 -12.14
N GLN A 822 38.71 14.95 -11.89
CA GLN A 822 37.36 15.33 -12.27
C GLN A 822 37.27 16.78 -12.70
N PHE A 823 36.53 17.02 -13.78
CA PHE A 823 36.12 18.35 -14.19
C PHE A 823 35.10 18.89 -13.18
N LEU A 824 35.24 20.12 -12.67
CA LEU A 824 34.42 20.61 -11.56
C LEU A 824 33.19 21.40 -12.02
N LEU A 825 33.36 22.35 -12.94
CA LEU A 825 32.29 23.28 -13.32
C LEU A 825 32.30 23.59 -14.82
N GLN A 826 31.19 23.30 -15.49
CA GLN A 826 30.94 23.72 -16.87
C GLN A 826 29.65 24.55 -16.94
N LEU A 827 29.78 25.79 -17.42
CA LEU A 827 28.67 26.73 -17.58
C LEU A 827 28.57 27.17 -19.04
N ASP A 828 27.50 26.74 -19.71
CA ASP A 828 27.33 26.98 -21.14
C ASP A 828 26.25 28.04 -21.43
N GLN A 829 26.60 29.11 -22.17
CA GLN A 829 25.68 30.16 -22.62
C GLN A 829 24.82 30.72 -21.48
N VAL A 830 25.46 31.08 -20.37
CA VAL A 830 24.82 31.58 -19.14
C VAL A 830 24.66 33.12 -19.22
N ASP A 831 23.61 33.68 -18.63
CA ASP A 831 23.32 35.11 -18.69
C ASP A 831 24.23 35.91 -17.73
N ASN A 832 24.33 35.46 -16.48
CA ASN A 832 25.20 36.04 -15.46
C ASN A 832 25.86 34.94 -14.62
N ILE A 833 27.14 35.11 -14.29
CA ILE A 833 27.92 34.17 -13.47
C ILE A 833 28.51 34.93 -12.29
N ILE A 834 28.20 34.49 -11.06
CA ILE A 834 28.75 35.04 -9.82
C ILE A 834 29.41 33.92 -9.02
N LEU A 835 30.74 33.97 -8.87
CA LEU A 835 31.52 33.03 -8.05
C LEU A 835 32.17 33.80 -6.90
N THR A 836 31.83 33.46 -5.65
CA THR A 836 32.35 34.12 -4.45
C THR A 836 32.84 33.12 -3.41
N ASP A 837 34.02 33.35 -2.84
CA ASP A 837 34.59 32.52 -1.75
C ASP A 837 34.69 31.03 -2.13
N ILE A 838 35.36 30.70 -3.22
CA ILE A 838 35.47 29.34 -3.75
C ILE A 838 36.87 28.79 -3.48
N LYS A 839 36.97 27.56 -2.95
CA LYS A 839 38.26 26.90 -2.67
C LYS A 839 38.37 25.56 -3.36
N VAL A 840 39.49 25.30 -4.03
CA VAL A 840 39.87 24.03 -4.64
C VAL A 840 41.18 23.59 -3.98
N ILE A 841 41.10 22.58 -3.11
CA ILE A 841 42.20 22.20 -2.20
C ILE A 841 42.53 20.71 -2.36
N ASN A 842 43.81 20.41 -2.60
CA ASN A 842 44.35 19.05 -2.74
C ASN A 842 43.66 18.23 -3.85
N CYS A 843 43.19 18.88 -4.92
CA CYS A 843 42.50 18.20 -6.01
C CYS A 843 43.48 17.77 -7.11
N SER A 844 43.15 16.71 -7.84
CA SER A 844 43.88 16.33 -9.04
C SER A 844 43.03 16.49 -10.29
N THR A 845 43.67 16.86 -11.40
CA THR A 845 43.02 17.01 -12.71
C THR A 845 43.57 16.01 -13.72
N PHE A 846 42.75 15.70 -14.74
CA PHE A 846 43.18 14.96 -15.92
C PHE A 846 43.58 15.92 -17.05
N HIS A 847 43.55 15.45 -18.29
CA HIS A 847 43.65 16.26 -19.51
C HIS A 847 42.34 17.02 -19.83
N SER A 848 41.74 17.66 -18.83
CA SER A 848 40.50 18.44 -18.96
C SER A 848 40.52 19.68 -18.06
N PRO A 849 39.77 20.74 -18.41
CA PRO A 849 39.66 21.92 -17.56
C PRO A 849 39.02 21.55 -16.22
N LEU A 850 39.32 22.32 -15.16
CA LEU A 850 38.55 22.25 -13.92
C LEU A 850 37.30 23.13 -14.03
N PHE A 851 37.45 24.33 -14.60
CA PHE A 851 36.37 25.30 -14.78
C PHE A 851 36.32 25.72 -16.26
N LYS A 852 35.15 25.65 -16.88
CA LYS A 852 34.90 26.17 -18.24
C LYS A 852 33.59 26.94 -18.26
N MET A 853 33.62 28.15 -18.79
CA MET A 853 32.45 29.04 -18.76
C MET A 853 32.35 29.88 -20.02
N ASN A 854 31.15 30.07 -20.54
CA ASN A 854 30.86 31.11 -21.53
C ASN A 854 29.51 31.79 -21.26
N LEU A 855 29.43 33.05 -21.67
CA LEU A 855 28.22 33.86 -21.53
C LEU A 855 27.39 33.82 -22.82
N ARG A 856 26.09 34.02 -22.70
CA ARG A 856 25.20 34.07 -23.87
C ARG A 856 25.49 35.31 -24.71
N SER A 857 25.89 35.11 -25.97
CA SER A 857 26.32 36.16 -26.89
C SER A 857 25.25 37.24 -27.13
N GLU A 858 23.97 36.88 -27.10
CA GLU A 858 22.86 37.78 -27.43
C GLU A 858 22.47 38.75 -26.30
N PHE A 859 22.90 38.52 -25.06
CA PHE A 859 22.45 39.24 -23.88
C PHE A 859 23.57 40.07 -23.24
N ALA A 860 23.20 41.18 -22.59
CA ALA A 860 24.09 41.86 -21.67
C ALA A 860 24.23 41.03 -20.41
N GLY A 861 25.47 40.71 -20.02
CA GLY A 861 25.76 39.76 -18.95
C GLY A 861 27.02 40.12 -18.18
N GLN A 862 27.14 39.61 -16.96
CA GLN A 862 28.30 39.82 -16.09
C GLN A 862 28.87 38.50 -15.60
N LEU A 863 30.20 38.35 -15.68
CA LEU A 863 30.97 37.34 -14.97
C LEU A 863 31.74 38.03 -13.84
N ARG A 864 31.43 37.66 -12.59
CA ARG A 864 32.08 38.17 -11.39
C ARG A 864 32.69 37.04 -10.58
N ILE A 865 34.00 37.06 -10.40
CA ILE A 865 34.77 36.14 -9.56
C ILE A 865 35.40 36.94 -8.42
N TYR A 866 35.19 36.51 -7.19
CA TYR A 866 35.78 37.12 -6.01
C TYR A 866 36.25 36.04 -5.02
N ASN A 867 37.50 36.12 -4.57
CA ASN A 867 38.08 35.20 -3.59
C ASN A 867 38.03 33.72 -4.04
N LEU A 868 38.77 33.41 -5.10
CA LEU A 868 38.91 32.06 -5.65
C LEU A 868 40.31 31.53 -5.36
N GLU A 869 40.42 30.40 -4.67
CA GLU A 869 41.70 29.80 -4.27
C GLU A 869 41.88 28.40 -4.87
N PHE A 870 42.99 28.18 -5.59
CA PHE A 870 43.50 26.86 -5.96
C PHE A 870 44.77 26.57 -5.16
N ILE A 871 44.74 25.53 -4.34
CA ILE A 871 45.82 25.16 -3.42
C ILE A 871 46.17 23.68 -3.61
N ASN A 872 47.43 23.38 -3.92
CA ASN A 872 47.94 22.02 -4.13
C ASN A 872 47.10 21.25 -5.18
N VAL A 873 46.99 21.81 -6.38
CA VAL A 873 46.26 21.18 -7.48
C VAL A 873 47.26 20.58 -8.46
N GLU A 874 47.16 19.27 -8.72
CA GLU A 874 48.14 18.54 -9.51
C GLU A 874 47.49 17.82 -10.69
N GLN A 875 48.06 17.98 -11.87
CA GLN A 875 47.71 17.16 -13.03
C GLN A 875 48.32 15.76 -12.85
N LYS A 876 47.47 14.73 -12.75
CA LYS A 876 47.94 13.35 -12.68
C LYS A 876 48.26 12.82 -14.07
N GLN A 877 49.50 12.36 -14.25
CA GLN A 877 49.91 11.52 -15.37
C GLN A 877 49.82 10.06 -14.92
N ILE A 878 48.92 9.28 -15.52
CA ILE A 878 48.80 7.85 -15.20
C ILE A 878 49.43 7.07 -16.35
N ALA A 879 50.60 6.48 -16.09
CA ALA A 879 51.13 5.41 -16.92
C ALA A 879 50.59 4.08 -16.39
N GLN A 880 49.82 3.34 -17.18
CA GLN A 880 49.38 2.00 -16.83
C GLN A 880 49.87 0.98 -17.86
N ASP A 881 50.88 0.20 -17.46
CA ASP A 881 51.36 -0.99 -18.17
C ASP A 881 50.62 -2.23 -17.63
N ALA A 882 49.32 -2.31 -17.88
CA ALA A 882 48.52 -3.49 -17.55
C ALA A 882 47.84 -4.03 -18.82
N ALA A 883 47.90 -5.34 -19.05
CA ALA A 883 47.20 -5.98 -20.16
C ALA A 883 45.74 -6.24 -19.76
N CYS A 884 44.79 -5.66 -20.49
CA CYS A 884 43.38 -6.05 -20.41
C CYS A 884 43.22 -7.40 -21.11
N MET A 885 42.80 -8.44 -20.37
CA MET A 885 42.40 -9.72 -20.96
C MET A 885 40.88 -9.74 -21.10
N LEU A 886 40.41 -9.97 -22.33
CA LEU A 886 39.00 -10.24 -22.58
C LEU A 886 38.69 -11.63 -22.02
N VAL A 887 37.84 -11.68 -21.00
CA VAL A 887 37.24 -12.94 -20.57
C VAL A 887 36.03 -13.15 -21.47
N ASP A 888 36.11 -14.13 -22.38
CA ASP A 888 34.94 -14.55 -23.16
C ASP A 888 33.91 -15.14 -22.18
N GLU A 889 32.74 -14.49 -22.10
CA GLU A 889 31.61 -15.02 -21.36
C GLU A 889 31.02 -16.19 -22.15
N GLU A 890 31.30 -17.42 -21.74
CA GLU A 890 30.33 -18.50 -21.97
C GLU A 890 29.10 -18.17 -21.13
N LEU A 891 28.04 -17.68 -21.79
CA LEU A 891 26.72 -17.57 -21.18
C LEU A 891 26.29 -18.96 -20.70
N GLU A 892 26.34 -19.15 -19.38
CA GLU A 892 25.78 -20.35 -18.75
C GLU A 892 24.32 -20.50 -19.19
N SER A 893 23.97 -21.73 -19.57
CA SER A 893 22.62 -22.13 -19.93
C SER A 893 21.64 -21.65 -18.86
N GLU A 894 20.64 -20.86 -19.26
CA GLU A 894 19.55 -20.45 -18.38
C GLU A 894 19.00 -21.65 -17.63
N ILE A 895 18.76 -21.48 -16.32
CA ILE A 895 18.22 -22.54 -15.46
C ILE A 895 16.87 -22.99 -16.05
N LEU A 896 16.89 -24.12 -16.75
CA LEU A 896 15.70 -24.78 -17.26
C LEU A 896 14.87 -25.20 -16.06
N CYS A 897 13.59 -24.80 -16.07
CA CYS A 897 12.65 -25.24 -15.06
C CYS A 897 12.71 -26.76 -14.92
N PRO A 898 12.81 -27.32 -13.69
CA PRO A 898 12.92 -28.76 -13.51
C PRO A 898 11.65 -29.43 -14.05
N LYS A 899 11.75 -29.89 -15.28
CA LYS A 899 10.89 -30.86 -15.93
C LYS A 899 11.89 -31.72 -16.68
N GLU A 900 12.16 -32.89 -16.13
CA GLU A 900 13.00 -33.94 -16.70
C GLU A 900 14.51 -33.76 -16.49
N ASN A 901 15.05 -34.63 -15.62
CA ASN A 901 16.41 -35.14 -15.57
C ASN A 901 17.46 -34.45 -16.47
N GLN A 902 18.10 -33.41 -15.96
CA GLN A 902 19.54 -33.22 -16.16
C GLN A 902 20.18 -33.00 -14.79
N LYS A 903 21.01 -33.98 -14.39
CA LYS A 903 22.00 -33.77 -13.35
C LYS A 903 23.18 -33.08 -14.03
N ASP A 904 23.20 -31.76 -13.99
CA ASP A 904 24.45 -31.04 -14.15
C ASP A 904 24.85 -30.50 -12.78
N THR A 905 25.96 -31.05 -12.27
CA THR A 905 26.68 -30.51 -11.12
C THR A 905 27.44 -29.28 -11.61
N LEU A 906 26.80 -28.11 -11.52
CA LEU A 906 27.51 -26.83 -11.55
C LEU A 906 28.11 -26.61 -10.16
N THR A 907 29.41 -26.84 -10.02
CA THR A 907 30.21 -26.20 -8.97
C THR A 907 30.44 -24.77 -9.40
N ILE A 908 29.62 -23.85 -8.88
CA ILE A 908 29.86 -22.42 -8.99
C ILE A 908 30.98 -22.10 -7.99
N ASP A 909 32.19 -21.86 -8.50
CA ASP A 909 33.27 -21.32 -7.67
C ASP A 909 32.91 -19.87 -7.32
N GLU A 910 32.58 -19.62 -6.05
CA GLU A 910 32.21 -18.29 -5.52
C GLU A 910 33.34 -17.23 -5.66
N THR A 911 34.50 -17.60 -6.22
CA THR A 911 35.70 -16.77 -6.34
C THR A 911 35.76 -15.84 -7.56
N ASP A 912 34.82 -15.90 -8.50
CA ASP A 912 34.99 -15.22 -9.80
C ASP A 912 34.54 -13.74 -9.85
N PHE A 913 33.59 -13.30 -9.00
CA PHE A 913 33.04 -11.94 -9.08
C PHE A 913 34.03 -10.84 -8.68
N THR A 914 34.86 -11.07 -7.66
CA THR A 914 35.86 -10.08 -7.19
C THR A 914 36.98 -9.92 -8.21
N LEU A 915 37.46 -11.02 -8.78
CA LEU A 915 38.43 -11.03 -9.86
C LEU A 915 37.87 -10.36 -11.12
N LYS A 916 36.63 -10.67 -11.51
CA LYS A 916 35.93 -10.02 -12.63
C LYS A 916 35.88 -8.50 -12.46
N ARG A 917 35.43 -8.01 -11.30
CA ARG A 917 35.39 -6.55 -11.00
C ARG A 917 36.77 -5.92 -11.04
N GLN A 918 37.79 -6.62 -10.57
CA GLN A 918 39.17 -6.14 -10.61
C GLN A 918 39.69 -6.08 -12.06
N HIS A 919 39.42 -7.09 -12.89
CA HIS A 919 39.77 -7.07 -14.31
C HIS A 919 39.02 -5.97 -15.07
N GLN A 920 37.73 -5.80 -14.80
CA GLN A 920 36.89 -4.77 -15.39
C GLN A 920 37.36 -3.37 -15.02
N LEU A 921 37.75 -3.17 -13.76
CA LEU A 921 38.40 -1.94 -13.31
C LEU A 921 39.67 -1.67 -14.13
N ILE A 922 40.56 -2.65 -14.27
CA ILE A 922 41.81 -2.50 -15.04
C ILE A 922 41.51 -2.12 -16.49
N CYS A 923 40.60 -2.83 -17.17
CA CYS A 923 40.24 -2.55 -18.56
C CYS A 923 39.61 -1.16 -18.72
N ASN A 924 38.67 -0.77 -17.86
CA ASN A 924 38.04 0.54 -17.92
C ASN A 924 39.03 1.66 -17.59
N GLN A 925 39.96 1.45 -16.66
CA GLN A 925 41.05 2.40 -16.38
C GLN A 925 41.95 2.56 -17.61
N ILE A 926 42.37 1.48 -18.28
CA ILE A 926 43.18 1.57 -19.50
C ILE A 926 42.44 2.38 -20.57
N LEU A 927 41.14 2.15 -20.79
CA LEU A 927 40.36 2.89 -21.77
C LEU A 927 40.27 4.39 -21.44
N VAL A 928 39.94 4.73 -20.19
CA VAL A 928 39.79 6.12 -19.73
C VAL A 928 41.15 6.85 -19.67
N PHE A 929 42.24 6.15 -19.39
CA PHE A 929 43.59 6.73 -19.26
C PHE A 929 44.46 6.56 -20.51
N SER A 930 43.97 5.90 -21.57
CA SER A 930 44.67 5.82 -22.85
C SER A 930 44.90 7.22 -23.42
N ASN A 931 46.11 7.46 -23.93
CA ASN A 931 46.66 8.80 -24.15
C ASN A 931 45.84 9.63 -25.15
N ILE A 932 45.30 10.78 -24.72
CA ILE A 932 44.58 11.74 -25.57
C ILE A 932 45.27 13.10 -25.48
N GLU A 933 45.72 13.62 -26.62
CA GLU A 933 46.17 15.00 -26.75
C GLU A 933 44.96 15.94 -26.61
N SER A 934 44.91 16.74 -25.54
CA SER A 934 43.87 17.76 -25.37
C SER A 934 44.45 19.16 -25.17
N ASN A 935 43.82 20.12 -25.83
CA ASN A 935 44.21 21.52 -25.85
C ASN A 935 43.38 22.28 -24.79
N PHE A 936 43.88 22.40 -23.56
CA PHE A 936 43.11 22.98 -22.44
C PHE A 936 43.91 23.93 -21.52
N SER A 937 43.18 24.70 -20.71
CA SER A 937 43.63 25.34 -19.45
C SER A 937 42.86 24.80 -18.26
N LEU A 938 43.39 24.96 -17.04
CA LEU A 938 42.62 24.61 -15.84
C LEU A 938 41.35 25.46 -15.67
N PHE A 939 41.39 26.72 -16.12
CA PHE A 939 40.29 27.66 -16.03
C PHE A 939 40.05 28.36 -17.37
N GLU A 940 38.89 28.18 -17.99
CA GLU A 940 38.58 28.71 -19.32
C GLU A 940 37.36 29.63 -19.28
N ILE A 941 37.49 30.82 -19.90
CA ILE A 941 36.39 31.73 -20.23
C ILE A 941 36.37 31.95 -21.74
N ASP A 942 35.29 31.56 -22.42
CA ASP A 942 35.20 31.64 -23.88
C ASP A 942 34.06 32.57 -24.35
N GLN A 943 34.19 33.09 -25.58
CA GLN A 943 33.15 33.77 -26.38
C GLN A 943 32.54 35.02 -25.70
N LEU A 944 33.28 36.12 -25.69
CA LEU A 944 32.86 37.36 -25.07
C LEU A 944 32.40 38.41 -26.09
N ASN A 945 31.16 38.84 -25.94
CA ASN A 945 30.55 39.86 -26.78
C ASN A 945 30.70 41.27 -26.18
N SER A 946 30.38 42.25 -27.01
CA SER A 946 30.53 43.68 -26.70
C SER A 946 29.78 44.13 -25.43
N ASN A 947 28.64 43.51 -25.12
CA ASN A 947 27.77 43.93 -24.01
C ASN A 947 28.02 43.18 -22.69
N GLN A 948 29.15 42.49 -22.56
CA GLN A 948 29.46 41.63 -21.41
C GLN A 948 30.61 42.18 -20.57
N TYR A 949 30.52 42.03 -19.25
CA TYR A 949 31.52 42.52 -18.29
C TYR A 949 32.16 41.40 -17.48
N ILE A 950 33.47 41.45 -17.30
CA ILE A 950 34.27 40.52 -16.51
C ILE A 950 34.96 41.24 -15.36
N PHE A 951 34.69 40.78 -14.14
CA PHE A 951 35.35 41.26 -12.93
C PHE A 951 35.94 40.09 -12.16
N VAL A 952 37.27 40.00 -12.11
CA VAL A 952 37.99 38.94 -11.40
C VAL A 952 38.87 39.56 -10.33
N GLN A 953 38.60 39.25 -9.06
CA GLN A 953 39.29 39.84 -7.92
C GLN A 953 39.71 38.79 -6.89
N HIS A 954 40.88 38.98 -6.27
CA HIS A 954 41.38 38.10 -5.20
C HIS A 954 41.42 36.62 -5.64
N VAL A 955 42.11 36.32 -6.74
CA VAL A 955 42.30 34.94 -7.18
C VAL A 955 43.69 34.48 -6.79
N LYS A 956 43.80 33.31 -6.16
CA LYS A 956 45.07 32.74 -5.71
C LYS A 956 45.28 31.35 -6.31
N PHE A 957 46.41 31.15 -6.97
CA PHE A 957 46.94 29.84 -7.35
C PHE A 957 48.22 29.60 -6.54
N SER A 958 48.27 28.48 -5.81
CA SER A 958 49.42 28.12 -4.99
C SER A 958 49.74 26.64 -5.11
N ASN A 959 50.99 26.33 -5.46
CA ASN A 959 51.47 24.96 -5.69
C ASN A 959 50.59 24.22 -6.73
N THR A 960 50.21 24.89 -7.81
CA THR A 960 49.41 24.30 -8.90
C THR A 960 50.32 23.80 -10.01
N ILE A 961 50.22 22.52 -10.36
CA ILE A 961 51.04 21.86 -11.39
C ILE A 961 50.13 21.41 -12.53
N CYS A 962 50.22 22.08 -13.68
CA CYS A 962 49.67 21.60 -14.96
C CYS A 962 50.78 21.58 -16.01
N GLU A 963 51.35 20.41 -16.27
CA GLU A 963 52.51 20.28 -17.15
C GLU A 963 52.14 20.27 -18.63
N THR A 964 50.95 19.77 -18.99
CA THR A 964 50.50 19.70 -20.40
C THR A 964 49.44 20.74 -20.76
N CYS A 965 49.14 21.72 -19.90
CA CYS A 965 48.19 22.79 -20.24
C CYS A 965 48.72 23.59 -21.43
N GLN A 966 48.07 23.50 -22.59
CA GLN A 966 48.50 24.24 -23.78
C GLN A 966 48.34 25.76 -23.57
N PHE A 967 47.28 26.16 -22.87
CA PHE A 967 46.85 27.56 -22.73
C PHE A 967 47.09 28.17 -21.35
N GLY A 968 47.77 27.47 -20.44
CA GLY A 968 48.07 28.00 -19.11
C GLY A 968 47.19 27.50 -17.97
N LEU A 969 47.28 28.16 -16.82
CA LEU A 969 46.36 27.91 -15.71
C LEU A 969 44.99 28.55 -15.96
N MET A 970 44.97 29.77 -16.52
CA MET A 970 43.74 30.51 -16.83
C MET A 970 43.78 31.06 -18.25
N ARG A 971 42.73 30.82 -19.04
CA ARG A 971 42.55 31.32 -20.42
C ARG A 971 41.28 32.15 -20.56
N ILE A 972 41.38 33.21 -21.37
CA ILE A 972 40.24 33.96 -21.90
C ILE A 972 40.33 33.98 -23.42
N LEU A 973 39.27 33.55 -24.11
CA LEU A 973 39.25 33.39 -25.57
C LEU A 973 38.10 34.15 -26.24
N GLY A 974 38.41 34.78 -27.38
CA GLY A 974 37.39 35.24 -28.34
C GLY A 974 36.58 36.44 -27.85
N PHE A 975 37.24 37.56 -27.53
CA PHE A 975 36.60 38.79 -27.10
C PHE A 975 36.50 39.84 -28.21
N GLN A 976 35.36 40.53 -28.32
CA GLN A 976 35.17 41.65 -29.26
C GLN A 976 35.71 42.97 -28.69
N GLN A 977 36.39 43.75 -29.54
CA GLN A 977 37.09 44.99 -29.15
C GLN A 977 36.12 46.20 -29.13
N ILE A 978 36.02 46.96 -28.01
CA ILE A 978 35.20 48.20 -27.89
C ILE A 978 35.93 49.30 -27.10
N GLU A 979 35.56 50.55 -27.28
CA GLU A 979 35.92 51.69 -26.41
C GLU A 979 35.26 51.56 -25.01
N GLY A 980 35.89 50.86 -24.05
CA GLY A 980 35.42 50.72 -22.65
C GLY A 980 36.06 49.57 -21.85
N GLN A 981 36.17 49.73 -20.51
CA GLN A 981 36.76 48.72 -19.61
C GLN A 981 35.78 47.58 -19.32
N ASN A 982 35.71 46.59 -20.21
CA ASN A 982 34.85 45.43 -20.04
C ASN A 982 35.53 44.30 -19.24
N MET A 983 36.85 44.32 -19.06
CA MET A 983 37.59 43.29 -18.33
C MET A 983 38.50 43.89 -17.23
N LYS A 984 38.27 43.48 -15.98
CA LYS A 984 39.05 43.94 -14.82
C LYS A 984 39.54 42.76 -13.98
N PHE A 985 40.86 42.68 -13.84
CA PHE A 985 41.58 41.74 -12.98
C PHE A 985 42.29 42.51 -11.87
N SER A 986 42.08 42.09 -10.62
CA SER A 986 42.76 42.74 -9.49
C SER A 986 43.14 41.74 -8.40
N TYR A 987 44.32 41.90 -7.82
CA TYR A 987 44.81 41.02 -6.75
C TYR A 987 44.87 39.54 -7.18
N ILE A 988 45.40 39.25 -8.37
CA ILE A 988 45.70 37.88 -8.79
C ILE A 988 47.05 37.48 -8.19
N GLU A 989 47.12 36.37 -7.46
CA GLU A 989 48.33 35.82 -6.85
C GLU A 989 48.62 34.43 -7.41
N ILE A 990 49.72 34.24 -8.14
CA ILE A 990 50.16 32.93 -8.64
C ILE A 990 51.53 32.62 -8.03
N ARG A 991 51.63 31.57 -7.22
CA ARG A 991 52.85 31.21 -6.48
C ARG A 991 53.21 29.74 -6.64
N ASN A 992 54.48 29.46 -6.94
CA ASN A 992 55.05 28.11 -7.05
C ASN A 992 54.28 27.22 -8.05
N CYS A 993 53.86 27.77 -9.19
CA CYS A 993 53.06 27.04 -10.17
C CYS A 993 53.86 26.60 -11.41
N LYS A 994 53.55 25.42 -11.93
CA LYS A 994 53.96 24.97 -13.28
C LYS A 994 52.75 25.10 -14.21
N CYS A 995 52.89 25.91 -15.26
CA CYS A 995 51.78 26.47 -16.03
C CYS A 995 51.71 25.97 -17.49
N GLY A 996 52.38 24.88 -17.85
CA GLY A 996 52.31 24.28 -19.19
C GLY A 996 53.03 25.09 -20.27
N ASN A 997 52.44 25.22 -21.45
CA ASN A 997 53.14 25.68 -22.65
C ASN A 997 53.14 27.20 -22.82
N SER A 998 51.99 27.88 -22.89
CA SER A 998 51.92 29.31 -23.26
C SER A 998 52.27 30.30 -22.14
N GLY A 999 51.67 30.20 -20.96
CA GLY A 999 51.89 31.11 -19.82
C GLY A 999 50.86 30.89 -18.71
N CYS A 1000 51.09 31.35 -17.48
CA CYS A 1000 50.13 31.09 -16.38
C CYS A 1000 48.75 31.73 -16.58
N LEU A 1001 48.70 32.94 -17.14
CA LEU A 1001 47.47 33.61 -17.56
C LEU A 1001 47.55 33.94 -19.06
N SER A 1002 46.62 33.41 -19.86
CA SER A 1002 46.56 33.58 -21.30
C SER A 1002 45.30 34.33 -21.73
N ILE A 1003 45.44 35.39 -22.52
CA ILE A 1003 44.31 36.15 -23.07
C ILE A 1003 44.48 36.22 -24.58
N ILE A 1004 43.52 35.65 -25.32
CA ILE A 1004 43.61 35.43 -26.77
C ILE A 1004 42.37 36.03 -27.46
N LYS A 1005 42.58 36.96 -28.39
CA LYS A 1005 41.51 37.65 -29.11
C LYS A 1005 40.86 36.80 -30.20
N SER A 1006 41.65 35.99 -30.93
CA SER A 1006 41.17 35.16 -32.04
C SER A 1006 40.51 33.86 -31.56
N THR A 1007 39.45 33.41 -32.23
CA THR A 1007 38.84 32.08 -32.00
C THR A 1007 39.61 30.95 -32.68
N ASP A 1008 40.39 31.24 -33.72
CA ASP A 1008 41.24 30.25 -34.41
C ASP A 1008 42.64 30.21 -33.76
N VAL A 1009 42.86 29.20 -32.93
CA VAL A 1009 44.09 29.05 -32.12
C VAL A 1009 45.08 28.03 -32.72
N SER A 1010 44.62 27.17 -33.62
CA SER A 1010 45.43 26.12 -34.25
C SER A 1010 46.54 26.65 -35.17
N SER A 1011 46.36 27.84 -35.75
CA SER A 1011 47.34 28.50 -36.63
C SER A 1011 48.43 29.26 -35.87
N THR A 1012 48.21 29.62 -34.60
CA THR A 1012 49.13 30.47 -33.83
C THR A 1012 50.17 29.66 -33.04
N LEU A 1013 49.80 28.51 -32.48
CA LEU A 1013 50.71 27.67 -31.69
C LEU A 1013 51.60 26.74 -32.51
N SER A 1014 51.15 26.29 -33.69
CA SER A 1014 51.92 25.42 -34.60
C SER A 1014 53.13 26.09 -35.24
N SER A 1015 53.27 27.42 -35.11
CA SER A 1015 54.39 28.20 -35.65
C SER A 1015 55.54 28.43 -34.66
N LEU A 1016 55.43 27.95 -33.42
CA LEU A 1016 56.42 28.20 -32.36
C LEU A 1016 57.40 27.02 -32.27
N SER A 1017 58.54 27.14 -32.96
CA SER A 1017 59.69 26.23 -32.83
C SER A 1017 60.33 26.28 -31.42
N ASP A 1018 60.85 25.15 -30.95
CA ASP A 1018 61.37 24.83 -29.60
C ASP A 1018 62.44 25.75 -28.96
N ASN A 1019 62.75 26.93 -29.49
CA ASN A 1019 63.83 27.77 -28.93
C ASN A 1019 63.62 29.28 -29.09
N LEU A 1020 62.49 29.82 -28.65
CA LEU A 1020 62.29 31.28 -28.61
C LEU A 1020 61.75 31.77 -27.27
N ARG A 1021 62.68 32.16 -26.39
CA ARG A 1021 62.42 33.14 -25.33
C ARG A 1021 62.28 34.53 -25.98
N LEU A 1022 61.22 34.74 -26.76
CA LEU A 1022 60.94 36.04 -27.37
C LEU A 1022 60.00 36.85 -26.47
N LEU A 1023 60.58 37.58 -25.52
CA LEU A 1023 60.09 38.93 -25.28
C LEU A 1023 60.36 39.71 -26.57
N ARG A 1024 59.46 39.65 -27.56
CA ARG A 1024 59.44 40.68 -28.60
C ARG A 1024 59.31 42.01 -27.86
N GLN A 1025 60.22 42.95 -28.11
CA GLN A 1025 59.94 44.37 -27.88
C GLN A 1025 58.70 44.71 -28.71
N LEU A 1026 57.54 44.50 -28.11
CA LEU A 1026 56.32 45.12 -28.56
C LEU A 1026 56.49 46.59 -28.23
N ASP A 1027 56.21 47.44 -29.20
CA ASP A 1027 56.15 48.88 -29.03
C ASP A 1027 55.19 49.18 -27.87
N TYR A 1028 55.78 49.47 -26.69
CA TYR A 1028 55.04 49.61 -25.45
C TYR A 1028 54.07 50.78 -25.56
N ASP A 1029 54.41 51.83 -26.32
CA ASP A 1029 53.54 52.97 -26.56
C ASP A 1029 52.34 52.58 -27.46
N PHE A 1030 52.55 51.67 -28.42
CA PHE A 1030 51.47 51.12 -29.26
C PHE A 1030 50.54 50.17 -28.49
N LEU A 1031 51.07 49.32 -27.62
CA LEU A 1031 50.26 48.46 -26.76
C LEU A 1031 49.56 49.25 -25.67
N GLU A 1032 50.25 50.21 -25.04
CA GLU A 1032 49.69 51.09 -24.01
C GLU A 1032 48.55 51.92 -24.59
N SER A 1033 48.70 52.50 -25.80
CA SER A 1033 47.64 53.26 -26.45
C SER A 1033 46.44 52.41 -26.95
N LYS A 1034 46.64 51.13 -27.33
CA LYS A 1034 45.53 50.24 -27.75
C LYS A 1034 44.92 49.39 -26.64
N MET A 1035 45.65 49.07 -25.57
CA MET A 1035 45.19 48.21 -24.47
C MET A 1035 44.70 48.99 -23.23
N ASN A 1036 45.09 50.27 -23.05
CA ASN A 1036 44.72 51.06 -21.86
C ASN A 1036 43.21 51.22 -21.63
N GLN A 1037 42.36 50.88 -22.60
CA GLN A 1037 40.93 51.09 -22.49
C GLN A 1037 40.10 49.82 -22.19
N GLN A 1038 40.65 48.60 -22.23
CA GLN A 1038 39.83 47.37 -22.25
C GLN A 1038 40.12 46.35 -21.15
N LEU A 1039 41.39 46.17 -20.81
CA LEU A 1039 41.87 45.20 -19.84
C LEU A 1039 42.69 45.93 -18.78
N SER A 1040 42.32 45.76 -17.51
CA SER A 1040 43.15 46.24 -16.39
C SER A 1040 43.59 45.07 -15.52
N ILE A 1041 44.90 44.91 -15.31
CA ILE A 1041 45.48 43.96 -14.34
C ILE A 1041 46.14 44.78 -13.23
N LEU A 1042 45.55 44.79 -12.04
CA LEU A 1042 45.97 45.65 -10.93
C LEU A 1042 46.48 44.82 -9.75
N LYS A 1043 47.55 45.28 -9.10
CA LYS A 1043 48.05 44.75 -7.80
C LYS A 1043 48.18 43.21 -7.76
N SER A 1044 48.62 42.60 -8.86
CA SER A 1044 48.76 41.15 -9.00
C SER A 1044 50.22 40.72 -8.77
N THR A 1045 50.46 39.51 -8.25
CA THR A 1045 51.78 38.98 -7.91
C THR A 1045 52.01 37.61 -8.54
N PHE A 1046 53.19 37.41 -9.13
CA PHE A 1046 53.58 36.15 -9.76
C PHE A 1046 54.98 35.77 -9.23
N ILE A 1047 55.07 34.68 -8.46
CA ILE A 1047 56.30 34.29 -7.74
C ILE A 1047 56.62 32.82 -8.03
N ASN A 1048 57.84 32.52 -8.49
CA ASN A 1048 58.32 31.16 -8.76
C ASN A 1048 57.40 30.32 -9.68
N ASN A 1049 56.95 30.92 -10.79
CA ASN A 1049 56.13 30.23 -11.78
C ASN A 1049 56.93 29.88 -13.05
N SER A 1050 56.62 28.75 -13.69
CA SER A 1050 57.28 28.31 -14.92
C SER A 1050 56.30 27.87 -16.00
N ALA A 1051 56.51 28.28 -17.25
CA ALA A 1051 55.85 27.79 -18.46
C ALA A 1051 56.87 27.72 -19.63
N GLN A 1052 56.58 26.93 -20.66
CA GLN A 1052 57.56 26.61 -21.73
C GLN A 1052 57.84 27.78 -22.69
N LEU A 1053 56.81 28.51 -23.12
CA LEU A 1053 56.86 29.52 -24.20
C LEU A 1053 56.70 30.96 -23.68
N GLY A 1054 55.91 31.19 -22.64
CA GLY A 1054 55.70 32.50 -22.02
C GLY A 1054 55.73 32.41 -20.51
N GLY A 1055 56.19 33.46 -19.85
CA GLY A 1055 56.37 33.45 -18.39
C GLY A 1055 55.05 33.45 -17.62
N SER A 1056 54.81 34.49 -16.83
CA SER A 1056 53.59 34.57 -16.01
C SER A 1056 52.34 34.99 -16.80
N LEU A 1057 52.49 35.60 -17.99
CA LEU A 1057 51.41 36.17 -18.80
C LEU A 1057 51.67 35.93 -20.29
N TYR A 1058 50.62 35.57 -21.04
CA TYR A 1058 50.61 35.46 -22.51
C TYR A 1058 49.42 36.25 -23.07
N LEU A 1059 49.68 37.23 -23.94
CA LEU A 1059 48.65 38.07 -24.57
C LEU A 1059 48.78 37.97 -26.09
N ASN A 1060 47.68 37.67 -26.80
CA ASN A 1060 47.65 37.60 -28.26
C ASN A 1060 46.38 38.19 -28.86
#